data_AF-A0A9D5GTA5-F1
#
_entry.id   AF-A0A9D5GTA5-F1
#
_cell.length_a   1.000
_cell.length_b   1.000
_cell.length_c   1.000
_cell.angle_alpha   90.00
_cell.angle_beta   90.00
_cell.angle_gamma   90.00
#
_symmetry.space_group_name_H-M   'P 1'
#
loop_
_entity.id
_entity.type
_entity.pdbx_description
1 polymer ?
#
loop_
_entity_poly.entity_id
_entity_poly.type
_entity_poly.pdbx_seq_one_letter_code
_entity_poly.pdbx_strand_id
1 'polypeptide(L)'
;TLEPPNFSIDTIETRKADLDADDNLANDRKTVISGFYDVAIDALNKAATVMEDASRLKQDLETSPRTLQRLRDDIGHLQNNPVSMDSDTDDHVTGETLLRLEQDLIMQESEMRTLRAEINSLEDELQALLQRPIRQELDDAQSRLAQITIELTDLGEGELEQQEQARRISLEARQYYYRAQTLALEQELAGLTSRQQILSLRRDLAVLRMQRTEKIVLDLQNRTGTRRLNDARAIENSTRQAIGMMEKSHPLVVDIAAGNISISRELTAIAQESSRYPRLRAEARRERDETNNDLKITQQLTGLATVSRQSSATLRHLRNQKPSLNRIKSDLNRTRKAVLEATQKRLRAQEQLRSLPLGEIDYDVLADDWLEARGVTQTMPLSSTDKILLRSLYSQRRGLLNEVSDAAFFQIEEADTLRTIQSDILKNVEALSSILDQELFWLPSVRSVDADWPQRIMRGTLQFFSPDTYKRVWPVFIAQFKRLWPMVLLCMGVVALVVALNRTLQKNIKERSGKVGYVQQDSYLHTPAVILACAVLAAPIPLVTLLFGILFRTSDSPDRVVTAFEQAFITLSGFLWFSLAWREWARDGSLFDAHFNLAKPVRHSILHNLRWFIPVGGVLFCMVKVTENSRQPDVYEGFSLLTFMVLAASLSCFAYRILWSKRSAFEKALPDQSFIGQYWHIIAALAAGLPVMTA
;
A
#
# COMPACT_ATOMS: atom_id res chain seq x y z
N THR A 1 -33.87 8.51 -41.13
CA THR A 1 -33.65 9.95 -41.40
C THR A 1 -34.93 10.66 -41.06
N LEU A 2 -34.84 11.82 -40.40
CA LEU A 2 -36.02 12.63 -40.07
C LEU A 2 -36.38 13.51 -41.27
N GLU A 3 -37.66 13.55 -41.63
CA GLU A 3 -38.15 14.47 -42.67
C GLU A 3 -38.14 15.91 -42.12
N PRO A 4 -37.55 16.88 -42.84
CA PRO A 4 -37.57 18.28 -42.45
C PRO A 4 -38.99 18.87 -42.57
N PRO A 5 -39.30 19.95 -41.82
CA PRO A 5 -40.55 20.66 -41.99
C PRO A 5 -40.66 21.30 -43.39
N ASN A 6 -41.89 21.59 -43.84
CA ASN A 6 -42.19 22.18 -45.16
C ASN A 6 -41.74 23.65 -45.32
N PHE A 7 -40.90 24.17 -44.43
CA PHE A 7 -40.39 25.53 -44.42
C PHE A 7 -38.90 25.54 -44.04
N SER A 8 -38.15 26.50 -44.55
CA SER A 8 -36.72 26.69 -44.27
C SER A 8 -36.48 28.00 -43.51
N ILE A 9 -35.25 28.19 -43.03
CA ILE A 9 -34.84 29.44 -42.39
C ILE A 9 -35.06 30.62 -43.36
N ASP A 10 -34.63 30.49 -44.62
CA ASP A 10 -34.82 31.51 -45.66
C ASP A 10 -36.31 31.86 -45.87
N THR A 11 -37.22 30.88 -45.83
CA THR A 11 -38.65 31.17 -46.01
C THR A 11 -39.26 31.86 -44.79
N ILE A 12 -38.75 31.59 -43.58
CA ILE A 12 -39.16 32.29 -42.36
C ILE A 12 -38.60 33.72 -42.34
N GLU A 13 -37.34 33.93 -42.74
CA GLU A 13 -36.74 35.26 -42.85
C GLU A 13 -37.44 36.14 -43.88
N THR A 14 -37.84 35.56 -45.02
CA THR A 14 -38.64 36.27 -46.03
C THR A 14 -40.00 36.69 -45.45
N ARG A 15 -40.70 35.79 -44.74
CA ARG A 15 -41.98 36.10 -44.08
C ARG A 15 -41.84 37.15 -42.98
N LYS A 16 -40.70 37.19 -42.30
CA LYS A 16 -40.37 38.20 -41.30
C LYS A 16 -40.14 39.58 -41.95
N ALA A 17 -39.43 39.62 -43.09
CA ALA A 17 -39.25 40.85 -43.86
C ALA A 17 -40.58 41.38 -44.43
N ASP A 18 -41.46 40.50 -44.90
CA ASP A 18 -42.80 40.85 -45.37
C ASP A 18 -43.69 41.40 -44.24
N LEU A 19 -43.56 40.86 -43.02
CA LEU A 19 -44.26 41.35 -41.82
C LEU A 19 -43.83 42.77 -41.44
N ASP A 20 -42.53 43.07 -41.55
CA ASP A 20 -42.00 44.40 -41.26
C ASP A 20 -42.52 45.43 -42.27
N ALA A 21 -42.73 45.02 -43.52
CA ALA A 21 -43.24 45.86 -44.62
C ALA A 21 -44.77 46.10 -44.61
N ASP A 22 -45.56 45.39 -43.79
CA ASP A 22 -47.03 45.53 -43.76
C ASP A 22 -47.51 46.66 -42.83
N ASP A 23 -47.82 47.83 -43.38
CA ASP A 23 -48.24 49.02 -42.61
C ASP A 23 -49.62 48.89 -41.92
N ASN A 24 -50.40 47.85 -42.22
CA ASN A 24 -51.76 47.68 -41.66
C ASN A 24 -51.80 46.98 -40.29
N LEU A 25 -50.67 46.46 -39.80
CA LEU A 25 -50.57 45.75 -38.52
C LEU A 25 -50.01 46.65 -37.41
N ALA A 26 -50.65 46.63 -36.24
CA ALA A 26 -50.15 47.32 -35.05
C ALA A 26 -48.76 46.80 -34.64
N ASN A 27 -47.84 47.71 -34.27
CA ASN A 27 -46.46 47.37 -33.90
C ASN A 27 -46.37 46.27 -32.83
N ASP A 28 -47.26 46.29 -31.83
CA ASP A 28 -47.29 45.27 -30.77
C ASP A 28 -47.55 43.85 -31.31
N ARG A 29 -48.42 43.71 -32.32
CA ARG A 29 -48.69 42.41 -32.97
C ARG A 29 -47.51 41.98 -33.84
N LYS A 30 -46.86 42.91 -34.56
CA LYS A 30 -45.64 42.62 -35.32
C LYS A 30 -44.53 42.07 -34.43
N THR A 31 -44.33 42.65 -33.24
CA THR A 31 -43.33 42.14 -32.28
C THR A 31 -43.63 40.73 -31.77
N VAL A 32 -44.90 40.40 -31.51
CA VAL A 32 -45.29 39.04 -31.07
C VAL A 32 -45.06 38.02 -32.19
N ILE A 33 -45.44 38.35 -33.41
CA ILE A 33 -45.27 37.48 -34.58
C ILE A 33 -43.79 37.27 -34.92
N SER A 34 -42.99 38.33 -34.91
CA SER A 34 -41.52 38.26 -35.07
C SER A 34 -40.90 37.35 -34.00
N GLY A 35 -41.35 37.43 -32.74
CA GLY A 35 -40.85 36.59 -31.67
C GLY A 35 -41.07 35.08 -31.91
N PHE A 36 -42.20 34.70 -32.51
CA PHE A 36 -42.44 33.30 -32.92
C PHE A 36 -41.51 32.87 -34.06
N TYR A 37 -41.25 33.74 -35.03
CA TYR A 37 -40.31 33.45 -36.12
C TYR A 37 -38.86 33.32 -35.61
N ASP A 38 -38.43 34.19 -34.69
CA ASP A 38 -37.09 34.11 -34.08
C ASP A 38 -36.89 32.81 -33.31
N VAL A 39 -37.91 32.39 -32.55
CA VAL A 39 -37.93 31.08 -31.89
C VAL A 39 -37.86 29.93 -32.89
N ALA A 40 -38.55 30.03 -34.03
CA ALA A 40 -38.53 28.99 -35.06
C ALA A 40 -37.13 28.87 -35.68
N ILE A 41 -36.48 29.99 -36.00
CA ILE A 41 -35.12 30.02 -36.56
C ILE A 41 -34.11 29.44 -35.56
N ASP A 42 -34.16 29.82 -34.28
CA ASP A 42 -33.28 29.26 -33.24
C ASP A 42 -33.48 27.74 -33.09
N ALA A 43 -34.72 27.26 -33.11
CA ALA A 43 -35.01 25.83 -33.06
C ALA A 43 -34.47 25.07 -34.28
N LEU A 44 -34.58 25.63 -35.49
CA LEU A 44 -34.03 25.02 -36.71
C LEU A 44 -32.49 24.98 -36.70
N ASN A 45 -31.84 26.05 -36.24
CA ASN A 45 -30.38 26.07 -36.08
C ASN A 45 -29.89 25.00 -35.09
N LYS A 46 -30.55 24.89 -33.94
CA LYS A 46 -30.26 23.84 -32.95
C LYS A 46 -30.55 22.44 -33.49
N ALA A 47 -31.60 22.29 -34.31
CA ALA A 47 -31.90 21.00 -34.95
C ALA A 47 -30.79 20.59 -35.91
N ALA A 48 -30.24 21.52 -36.69
CA ALA A 48 -29.14 21.26 -37.60
C ALA A 48 -27.88 20.77 -36.87
N THR A 49 -27.47 21.42 -35.78
CA THR A 49 -26.30 20.99 -34.98
C THR A 49 -26.51 19.60 -34.38
N VAL A 50 -27.71 19.33 -33.86
CA VAL A 50 -28.04 18.03 -33.26
C VAL A 50 -28.12 16.92 -34.32
N MET A 51 -28.58 17.23 -35.53
CA MET A 51 -28.57 16.27 -36.63
C MET A 51 -27.16 15.96 -37.13
N GLU A 52 -26.27 16.94 -37.13
CA GLU A 52 -24.85 16.73 -37.42
C GLU A 52 -24.24 15.79 -36.38
N ASP A 53 -24.46 16.06 -35.09
CA ASP A 53 -24.03 15.18 -34.00
C ASP A 53 -24.59 13.77 -34.17
N ALA A 54 -25.90 13.60 -34.41
CA ALA A 54 -26.52 12.31 -34.70
C ALA A 54 -25.81 11.58 -35.85
N SER A 55 -25.53 12.27 -36.95
CA SER A 55 -24.82 11.65 -38.09
C SER A 55 -23.42 11.15 -37.71
N ARG A 56 -22.67 11.92 -36.90
CA ARG A 56 -21.37 11.52 -36.36
C ARG A 56 -21.48 10.32 -35.43
N LEU A 57 -22.45 10.33 -34.50
CA LEU A 57 -22.73 9.23 -33.58
C LEU A 57 -23.03 7.92 -34.34
N LYS A 58 -23.82 8.02 -35.40
CA LYS A 58 -24.15 6.87 -36.26
C LYS A 58 -22.91 6.33 -36.97
N GLN A 59 -22.06 7.20 -37.51
CA GLN A 59 -20.82 6.80 -38.16
C GLN A 59 -19.83 6.15 -37.17
N ASP A 60 -19.73 6.67 -35.95
CA ASP A 60 -18.93 6.07 -34.87
C ASP A 60 -19.44 4.66 -34.54
N LEU A 61 -20.76 4.48 -34.49
CA LEU A 61 -21.39 3.18 -34.22
C LEU A 61 -21.08 2.15 -35.31
N GLU A 62 -21.15 2.57 -36.58
CA GLU A 62 -20.85 1.70 -37.74
C GLU A 62 -19.36 1.32 -37.80
N THR A 63 -18.46 2.23 -37.40
CA THR A 63 -17.01 1.98 -37.39
C THR A 63 -16.51 1.26 -36.13
N SER A 64 -17.31 1.27 -35.05
CA SER A 64 -16.97 0.68 -33.75
C SER A 64 -16.44 -0.76 -33.82
N PRO A 65 -17.09 -1.73 -34.54
CA PRO A 65 -16.60 -3.11 -34.57
C PRO A 65 -15.18 -3.25 -35.13
N ARG A 66 -14.84 -2.48 -36.17
CA ARG A 66 -13.49 -2.47 -36.76
C ARG A 66 -12.45 -1.92 -35.78
N THR A 67 -12.80 -0.86 -35.04
CA THR A 67 -11.90 -0.29 -34.02
C THR A 67 -11.68 -1.25 -32.85
N LEU A 68 -12.73 -1.93 -32.39
CA LEU A 68 -12.65 -2.94 -31.33
C LEU A 68 -11.76 -4.11 -31.73
N GLN A 69 -11.88 -4.58 -32.97
CA GLN A 69 -11.03 -5.65 -33.49
C GLN A 69 -9.56 -5.22 -33.54
N ARG A 70 -9.26 -4.05 -34.12
CA ARG A 70 -7.89 -3.50 -34.16
C ARG A 70 -7.27 -3.37 -32.77
N LEU A 71 -8.01 -2.83 -31.79
CA LEU A 71 -7.52 -2.69 -30.42
C LEU A 71 -7.24 -4.05 -29.76
N ARG A 72 -8.08 -5.06 -30.01
CA ARG A 72 -7.83 -6.43 -29.51
C ARG A 72 -6.61 -7.06 -30.17
N ASP A 73 -6.43 -6.84 -31.47
CA ASP A 73 -5.27 -7.34 -32.21
C ASP A 73 -3.98 -6.66 -31.71
N ASP A 74 -3.99 -5.35 -31.48
CA ASP A 74 -2.88 -4.60 -30.91
C ASP A 74 -2.53 -5.09 -29.49
N ILE A 75 -3.54 -5.31 -28.64
CA ILE A 75 -3.36 -5.89 -27.30
C ILE A 75 -2.76 -7.30 -27.40
N GLY A 76 -3.32 -8.15 -28.28
CA GLY A 76 -2.83 -9.52 -28.48
C GLY A 76 -1.39 -9.54 -28.98
N HIS A 77 -1.03 -8.66 -29.91
CA HIS A 77 0.34 -8.48 -30.38
C HIS A 77 1.27 -8.04 -29.22
N LEU A 78 0.81 -7.13 -28.36
CA LEU A 78 1.57 -6.70 -27.18
C LEU A 78 1.58 -7.73 -26.02
N GLN A 79 0.73 -8.75 -26.03
CA GLN A 79 0.79 -9.82 -25.05
C GLN A 79 1.72 -10.95 -25.53
N ASN A 80 1.70 -11.24 -26.83
CA ASN A 80 2.42 -12.37 -27.43
C ASN A 80 3.88 -12.08 -27.76
N ASN A 81 4.27 -10.82 -27.96
CA ASN A 81 5.65 -10.43 -28.23
C ASN A 81 6.31 -9.83 -26.98
N PRO A 82 6.68 -10.61 -25.95
CA PRO A 82 7.30 -10.06 -24.74
C PRO A 82 8.51 -9.20 -25.11
N VAL A 83 8.79 -8.18 -24.31
CA VAL A 83 10.00 -7.36 -24.47
C VAL A 83 11.19 -8.32 -24.44
N SER A 84 11.85 -8.49 -25.57
CA SER A 84 13.15 -9.13 -25.67
C SER A 84 14.11 -8.24 -24.89
N MET A 85 14.32 -8.55 -23.62
CA MET A 85 15.49 -8.06 -22.93
C MET A 85 16.65 -8.83 -23.55
N ASP A 86 17.62 -8.13 -24.13
CA ASP A 86 18.89 -8.74 -24.51
C ASP A 86 19.56 -9.25 -23.23
N SER A 87 19.17 -10.46 -22.81
CA SER A 87 19.71 -11.13 -21.62
C SER A 87 21.02 -11.84 -21.92
N ASP A 88 21.54 -11.73 -23.15
CA ASP A 88 22.64 -12.53 -23.68
C ASP A 88 23.82 -11.71 -24.21
N THR A 89 23.93 -10.44 -23.85
CA THR A 89 25.23 -9.74 -23.93
C THR A 89 25.88 -9.74 -22.56
N ASP A 90 26.47 -10.88 -22.23
CA ASP A 90 27.73 -10.96 -21.49
C ASP A 90 28.87 -10.32 -22.32
N ASP A 91 28.63 -9.15 -22.93
CA ASP A 91 29.64 -8.35 -23.59
C ASP A 91 30.40 -7.64 -22.46
N HIS A 92 31.42 -8.35 -22.02
CA HIS A 92 32.72 -7.77 -21.76
C HIS A 92 32.97 -6.54 -22.67
N VAL A 93 32.66 -5.35 -22.15
CA VAL A 93 33.33 -4.06 -22.44
C VAL A 93 33.19 -3.51 -23.89
N THR A 94 32.82 -2.22 -24.02
CA THR A 94 33.33 -1.22 -25.01
C THR A 94 32.41 -0.56 -26.05
N GLY A 95 31.15 -0.94 -26.29
CA GLY A 95 30.36 -0.33 -27.39
C GLY A 95 29.52 0.91 -27.04
N GLU A 96 28.85 0.90 -25.89
CA GLU A 96 27.79 1.85 -25.57
C GLU A 96 28.25 2.88 -24.52
N THR A 97 28.16 4.16 -24.85
CA THR A 97 28.60 5.25 -23.97
C THR A 97 27.58 5.49 -22.86
N LEU A 98 28.04 5.80 -21.64
CA LEU A 98 27.17 6.17 -20.51
C LEU A 98 26.13 7.25 -20.91
N LEU A 99 26.57 8.22 -21.72
CA LEU A 99 25.71 9.26 -22.28
C LEU A 99 24.53 8.72 -23.12
N ARG A 100 24.73 7.67 -23.93
CA ARG A 100 23.64 7.06 -24.72
C ARG A 100 22.62 6.39 -23.80
N LEU A 101 23.09 5.60 -22.82
CA LEU A 101 22.21 4.96 -21.84
C LEU A 101 21.37 5.99 -21.06
N GLU A 102 21.97 7.12 -20.70
CA GLU A 102 21.27 8.21 -20.03
C GLU A 102 20.24 8.90 -20.93
N GLN A 103 20.57 9.13 -22.21
CA GLN A 103 19.64 9.69 -23.18
C GLN A 103 18.44 8.77 -23.42
N ASP A 104 18.68 7.48 -23.59
CA ASP A 104 17.63 6.47 -23.78
C ASP A 104 16.76 6.36 -22.53
N LEU A 105 17.37 6.39 -21.34
CA LEU A 105 16.66 6.39 -20.07
C LEU A 105 15.73 7.61 -19.95
N ILE A 106 16.21 8.82 -20.25
CA ILE A 106 15.41 10.05 -20.21
C ILE A 106 14.24 9.96 -21.20
N MET A 107 14.48 9.46 -22.41
CA MET A 107 13.45 9.28 -23.43
C MET A 107 12.36 8.32 -22.94
N GLN A 108 12.73 7.14 -22.44
CA GLN A 108 11.79 6.13 -21.95
C GLN A 108 11.05 6.58 -20.68
N GLU A 109 11.71 7.31 -19.77
CA GLU A 109 11.04 7.91 -18.61
C GLU A 109 10.03 8.99 -19.02
N SER A 110 10.29 9.74 -20.10
CA SER A 110 9.36 10.73 -20.65
C SER A 110 8.14 10.06 -21.27
N GLU A 111 8.32 8.97 -22.02
CA GLU A 111 7.25 8.15 -22.59
C GLU A 111 6.36 7.54 -21.50
N MET A 112 6.97 7.07 -20.41
CA MET A 112 6.20 6.59 -19.26
C MET A 112 5.32 7.68 -18.62
N ARG A 113 5.76 8.95 -18.62
CA ARG A 113 4.96 10.09 -18.12
C ARG A 113 3.79 10.40 -19.05
N THR A 114 4.00 10.36 -20.37
CA THR A 114 2.92 10.62 -21.34
C THR A 114 1.88 9.52 -21.32
N LEU A 115 2.29 8.24 -21.29
CA LEU A 115 1.38 7.10 -21.16
C LEU A 115 0.54 7.16 -19.87
N ARG A 116 1.13 7.61 -18.76
CA ARG A 116 0.38 7.79 -17.51
C ARG A 116 -0.65 8.91 -17.60
N ALA A 117 -0.33 10.03 -18.24
CA ALA A 117 -1.30 11.09 -18.49
C ALA A 117 -2.44 10.61 -19.39
N GLU A 118 -2.13 9.82 -20.42
CA GLU A 118 -3.11 9.18 -21.30
C GLU A 118 -4.05 8.25 -20.52
N ILE A 119 -3.51 7.36 -19.68
CA ILE A 119 -4.31 6.45 -18.83
C ILE A 119 -5.28 7.24 -17.94
N ASN A 120 -4.79 8.28 -17.25
CA ASN A 120 -5.65 9.10 -16.39
C ASN A 120 -6.76 9.80 -17.21
N SER A 121 -6.43 10.36 -18.37
CA SER A 121 -7.42 11.02 -19.24
C SER A 121 -8.50 10.05 -19.75
N LEU A 122 -8.12 8.81 -20.06
CA LEU A 122 -9.05 7.77 -20.50
C LEU A 122 -9.94 7.28 -19.34
N GLU A 123 -9.40 7.24 -18.12
CA GLU A 123 -10.20 6.92 -16.92
C GLU A 123 -11.21 8.02 -16.60
N ASP A 124 -10.81 9.29 -16.70
CA ASP A 124 -11.68 10.45 -16.51
C ASP A 124 -12.80 10.47 -17.57
N GLU A 125 -12.46 10.20 -18.84
CA GLU A 125 -13.44 10.11 -19.93
C GLU A 125 -14.42 8.95 -19.71
N LEU A 126 -13.93 7.79 -19.25
CA LEU A 126 -14.77 6.64 -18.91
C LEU A 126 -15.73 6.97 -17.75
N GLN A 127 -15.24 7.67 -16.73
CA GLN A 127 -16.05 8.09 -15.59
C GLN A 127 -17.12 9.11 -16.01
N ALA A 128 -16.76 10.11 -16.82
CA ALA A 128 -17.70 11.07 -17.37
C ALA A 128 -18.79 10.40 -18.22
N LEU A 129 -18.41 9.40 -19.03
CA LEU A 129 -19.36 8.62 -19.83
C LEU A 129 -20.36 7.84 -18.95
N LEU A 130 -19.88 7.23 -17.86
CA LEU A 130 -20.73 6.45 -16.94
C LEU A 130 -21.67 7.32 -16.09
N GLN A 131 -21.28 8.56 -15.79
CA GLN A 131 -22.08 9.50 -15.00
C GLN A 131 -23.09 10.30 -15.82
N ARG A 132 -23.05 10.22 -17.15
CA ARG A 132 -23.92 11.04 -18.00
C ARG A 132 -25.39 10.61 -17.90
N PRO A 133 -26.32 11.53 -17.58
CA PRO A 133 -27.73 11.21 -17.38
C PRO A 133 -28.53 11.12 -18.71
N ILE A 134 -28.01 10.41 -19.71
CA ILE A 134 -28.60 10.32 -21.07
C ILE A 134 -30.08 9.89 -21.03
N ARG A 135 -30.45 8.98 -20.11
CA ARG A 135 -31.84 8.53 -19.95
C ARG A 135 -32.76 9.63 -19.46
N GLN A 136 -32.31 10.46 -18.52
CA GLN A 136 -33.10 11.58 -18.03
C GLN A 136 -33.26 12.64 -19.13
N GLU A 137 -32.19 12.94 -19.88
CA GLU A 137 -32.25 13.85 -21.03
C GLU A 137 -33.23 13.34 -22.11
N LEU A 138 -33.28 12.03 -22.34
CA LEU A 138 -34.21 11.40 -23.28
C LEU A 138 -35.67 11.51 -22.81
N ASP A 139 -35.94 11.19 -21.54
CA ASP A 139 -37.28 11.29 -20.94
C ASP A 139 -37.79 12.75 -20.98
N ASP A 140 -36.92 13.72 -20.69
CA ASP A 140 -37.23 15.15 -20.77
C ASP A 140 -37.54 15.60 -22.21
N ALA A 141 -36.73 15.17 -23.19
CA ALA A 141 -36.94 15.49 -24.60
C ALA A 141 -38.26 14.90 -25.13
N GLN A 142 -38.58 13.65 -24.76
CA GLN A 142 -39.84 12.99 -25.12
C GLN A 142 -41.06 13.67 -24.48
N SER A 143 -40.95 14.08 -23.21
CA SER A 143 -42.01 14.80 -22.50
C SER A 143 -42.31 16.15 -23.16
N ARG A 144 -41.28 16.92 -23.53
CA ARG A 144 -41.44 18.19 -24.28
C ARG A 144 -42.04 17.99 -25.66
N LEU A 145 -41.65 16.93 -26.36
CA LEU A 145 -42.21 16.58 -27.66
C LEU A 145 -43.70 16.25 -27.55
N ALA A 146 -44.11 15.51 -26.51
CA ALA A 146 -45.52 15.21 -26.25
C ALA A 146 -46.34 16.48 -25.97
N GLN A 147 -45.82 17.40 -25.15
CA GLN A 147 -46.46 18.69 -24.88
C GLN A 147 -46.66 19.52 -26.16
N ILE A 148 -45.61 19.68 -26.97
CA ILE A 148 -45.68 20.43 -28.24
C ILE A 148 -46.67 19.78 -29.22
N THR A 149 -46.77 18.44 -29.21
CA THR A 149 -47.71 17.72 -30.07
C THR A 149 -49.16 17.97 -29.64
N ILE A 150 -49.44 18.07 -28.33
CA ILE A 150 -50.76 18.47 -27.82
C ILE A 150 -51.06 19.92 -28.23
N GLU A 151 -50.13 20.85 -28.01
CA GLU A 151 -50.30 22.27 -28.40
C GLU A 151 -50.58 22.43 -29.91
N LEU A 152 -49.91 21.66 -30.77
CA LEU A 152 -50.17 21.64 -32.21
C LEU A 152 -51.53 21.05 -32.55
N THR A 153 -52.00 20.06 -31.80
CA THR A 153 -53.32 19.44 -32.02
C THR A 153 -54.45 20.39 -31.62
N ASP A 154 -54.27 21.13 -30.52
CA ASP A 154 -55.23 22.13 -30.01
C ASP A 154 -55.41 23.33 -30.96
N LEU A 155 -54.37 23.67 -31.74
CA LEU A 155 -54.40 24.74 -32.75
C LEU A 155 -55.28 24.39 -33.98
N GLY A 156 -55.43 23.11 -34.32
CA GLY A 156 -56.22 22.66 -35.48
C GLY A 156 -55.64 22.99 -36.87
N GLU A 157 -56.29 22.51 -37.93
CA GLU A 157 -55.84 22.64 -39.34
C GLU A 157 -56.62 23.67 -40.17
N GLY A 158 -57.47 24.49 -39.56
CA GLY A 158 -58.30 25.49 -40.26
C GLY A 158 -57.54 26.74 -40.75
N GLU A 159 -58.25 27.70 -41.34
CA GLU A 159 -57.69 29.03 -41.64
C GLU A 159 -57.37 29.77 -40.33
N LEU A 160 -56.07 29.80 -39.99
CA LEU A 160 -55.54 30.44 -38.79
C LEU A 160 -55.23 31.92 -39.05
N GLU A 161 -55.48 32.78 -38.06
CA GLU A 161 -55.02 34.18 -38.07
C GLU A 161 -53.48 34.23 -38.17
N GLN A 162 -52.91 35.28 -38.76
CA GLN A 162 -51.47 35.38 -39.06
C GLN A 162 -50.56 35.16 -37.83
N GLN A 163 -51.04 35.53 -36.63
CA GLN A 163 -50.35 35.26 -35.37
C GLN A 163 -50.35 33.77 -34.99
N GLU A 164 -51.48 33.07 -35.16
CA GLU A 164 -51.58 31.63 -34.88
C GLU A 164 -50.82 30.80 -35.93
N GLN A 165 -50.71 31.28 -37.18
CA GLN A 165 -49.83 30.70 -38.19
C GLN A 165 -48.35 30.78 -37.79
N ALA A 166 -47.90 31.96 -37.32
CA ALA A 166 -46.53 32.13 -36.84
C ALA A 166 -46.24 31.26 -35.61
N ARG A 167 -47.21 31.19 -34.68
CA ARG A 167 -47.14 30.29 -33.52
C ARG A 167 -47.02 28.83 -33.94
N ARG A 168 -47.84 28.38 -34.89
CA ARG A 168 -47.77 27.02 -35.45
C ARG A 168 -46.40 26.71 -36.04
N ILE A 169 -45.83 27.60 -36.86
CA ILE A 169 -44.47 27.45 -37.42
C ILE A 169 -43.42 27.31 -36.31
N SER A 170 -43.52 28.12 -35.25
CA SER A 170 -42.60 28.02 -34.11
C SER A 170 -42.71 26.68 -33.36
N LEU A 171 -43.91 26.12 -33.25
CA LEU A 171 -44.16 24.83 -32.62
C LEU A 171 -43.69 23.67 -33.52
N GLU A 172 -43.93 23.72 -34.83
CA GLU A 172 -43.45 22.75 -35.80
C GLU A 172 -41.91 22.72 -35.85
N ALA A 173 -41.24 23.89 -35.79
CA ALA A 173 -39.79 23.99 -35.70
C ALA A 173 -39.24 23.39 -34.40
N ARG A 174 -39.86 23.68 -33.26
CA ARG A 174 -39.50 23.07 -31.96
C ARG A 174 -39.76 21.56 -31.95
N GLN A 175 -40.85 21.09 -32.54
CA GLN A 175 -41.13 19.66 -32.68
C GLN A 175 -40.03 18.96 -33.47
N TYR A 176 -39.59 19.56 -34.58
CA TYR A 176 -38.47 19.06 -35.37
C TYR A 176 -37.18 18.99 -34.56
N TYR A 177 -36.85 20.04 -33.80
CA TYR A 177 -35.70 20.05 -32.89
C TYR A 177 -35.73 18.91 -31.86
N TYR A 178 -36.83 18.74 -31.11
CA TYR A 178 -36.90 17.67 -30.10
C TYR A 178 -36.92 16.28 -30.73
N ARG A 179 -37.46 16.12 -31.95
CA ARG A 179 -37.33 14.86 -32.71
C ARG A 179 -35.87 14.58 -33.08
N ALA A 180 -35.15 15.58 -33.58
CA ALA A 180 -33.72 15.46 -33.87
C ALA A 180 -32.91 15.14 -32.60
N GLN A 181 -33.22 15.78 -31.48
CA GLN A 181 -32.59 15.52 -30.18
C GLN A 181 -32.85 14.11 -29.68
N THR A 182 -34.09 13.63 -29.77
CA THR A 182 -34.44 12.25 -29.40
C THR A 182 -33.65 11.25 -30.24
N LEU A 183 -33.56 11.46 -31.56
CA LEU A 183 -32.77 10.61 -32.45
C LEU A 183 -31.27 10.59 -32.08
N ALA A 184 -30.70 11.76 -31.78
CA ALA A 184 -29.29 11.86 -31.37
C ALA A 184 -29.04 11.13 -30.04
N LEU A 185 -29.90 11.32 -29.04
CA LEU A 185 -29.80 10.67 -27.73
C LEU A 185 -30.01 9.15 -27.81
N GLU A 186 -30.88 8.66 -28.69
CA GLU A 186 -31.07 7.23 -28.94
C GLU A 186 -29.84 6.59 -29.58
N GLN A 187 -29.21 7.25 -30.56
CA GLN A 187 -27.95 6.79 -31.17
C GLN A 187 -26.80 6.82 -30.17
N GLU A 188 -26.78 7.90 -29.39
CA GLU A 188 -26.24 8.02 -28.04
C GLU A 188 -26.14 6.72 -27.25
N LEU A 189 -27.33 6.34 -26.78
CA LEU A 189 -27.55 5.20 -25.92
C LEU A 189 -27.17 3.88 -26.61
N ALA A 190 -27.45 3.74 -27.91
CA ALA A 190 -27.08 2.57 -28.69
C ALA A 190 -25.56 2.39 -28.77
N GLY A 191 -24.79 3.48 -28.87
CA GLY A 191 -23.32 3.49 -28.92
C GLY A 191 -22.62 3.48 -27.57
N LEU A 192 -23.34 3.61 -26.46
CA LEU A 192 -22.73 3.72 -25.13
C LEU A 192 -21.86 2.50 -24.79
N THR A 193 -22.37 1.29 -25.05
CA THR A 193 -21.64 0.06 -24.74
C THR A 193 -20.40 -0.12 -25.60
N SER A 194 -20.44 0.23 -26.90
CA SER A 194 -19.27 0.15 -27.77
C SER A 194 -18.22 1.19 -27.40
N ARG A 195 -18.62 2.42 -27.07
CA ARG A 195 -17.73 3.48 -26.58
C ARG A 195 -17.04 3.10 -25.27
N GLN A 196 -17.81 2.57 -24.31
CA GLN A 196 -17.25 2.05 -23.06
C GLN A 196 -16.20 0.97 -23.33
N GLN A 197 -16.48 0.03 -24.24
CA GLN A 197 -15.53 -1.01 -24.63
C GLN A 197 -14.28 -0.42 -25.30
N ILE A 198 -14.43 0.52 -26.25
CA ILE A 198 -13.31 1.18 -26.93
C ILE A 198 -12.40 1.90 -25.93
N LEU A 199 -12.98 2.71 -25.02
CA LEU A 199 -12.22 3.42 -24.00
C LEU A 199 -11.52 2.45 -23.04
N SER A 200 -12.20 1.38 -22.62
CA SER A 200 -11.59 0.35 -21.77
C SER A 200 -10.41 -0.34 -22.45
N LEU A 201 -10.54 -0.69 -23.74
CA LEU A 201 -9.46 -1.33 -24.49
C LEU A 201 -8.30 -0.36 -24.79
N ARG A 202 -8.58 0.93 -25.05
CA ARG A 202 -7.53 1.95 -25.19
C ARG A 202 -6.75 2.11 -23.89
N ARG A 203 -7.45 2.17 -22.76
CA ARG A 203 -6.82 2.20 -21.44
C ARG A 203 -5.97 0.95 -21.22
N ASP A 204 -6.50 -0.24 -21.50
CA ASP A 204 -5.78 -1.49 -21.32
C ASP A 204 -4.53 -1.57 -22.22
N LEU A 205 -4.64 -1.08 -23.46
CA LEU A 205 -3.50 -0.96 -24.38
C LEU A 205 -2.44 0.01 -23.83
N ALA A 206 -2.84 1.19 -23.35
CA ALA A 206 -1.93 2.17 -22.75
C ALA A 206 -1.25 1.62 -21.48
N VAL A 207 -1.99 0.88 -20.64
CA VAL A 207 -1.45 0.18 -19.46
C VAL A 207 -0.42 -0.86 -19.86
N LEU A 208 -0.69 -1.68 -20.89
CA LEU A 208 0.25 -2.69 -21.37
C LEU A 208 1.52 -2.05 -21.96
N ARG A 209 1.40 -0.94 -22.70
CA ARG A 209 2.55 -0.16 -23.17
C ARG A 209 3.36 0.37 -21.99
N MET A 210 2.71 0.97 -21.01
CA MET A 210 3.36 1.48 -19.80
C MET A 210 4.13 0.38 -19.05
N GLN A 211 3.54 -0.82 -18.90
CA GLN A 211 4.22 -1.96 -18.25
C GLN A 211 5.46 -2.43 -19.03
N ARG A 212 5.44 -2.34 -20.37
CA ARG A 212 6.61 -2.67 -21.20
C ARG A 212 7.70 -1.60 -21.07
N THR A 213 7.34 -0.33 -21.20
CA THR A 213 8.24 0.80 -20.99
C THR A 213 8.85 0.76 -19.58
N GLU A 214 8.07 0.43 -18.55
CA GLU A 214 8.57 0.27 -17.18
C GLU A 214 9.66 -0.80 -17.09
N LYS A 215 9.48 -1.96 -17.73
CA LYS A 215 10.51 -3.01 -17.79
C LYS A 215 11.79 -2.52 -18.48
N ILE A 216 11.67 -1.78 -19.58
CA ILE A 216 12.80 -1.20 -20.31
C ILE A 216 13.53 -0.17 -19.43
N VAL A 217 12.78 0.74 -18.78
CA VAL A 217 13.34 1.73 -17.85
C VAL A 217 14.10 1.05 -16.72
N LEU A 218 13.57 -0.03 -16.13
CA LEU A 218 14.25 -0.77 -15.07
C LEU A 218 15.56 -1.41 -15.54
N ASP A 219 15.59 -1.97 -16.75
CA ASP A 219 16.83 -2.51 -17.35
C ASP A 219 17.87 -1.39 -17.57
N LEU A 220 17.47 -0.31 -18.25
CA LEU A 220 18.34 0.84 -18.53
C LEU A 220 18.88 1.46 -17.24
N GLN A 221 18.06 1.59 -16.20
CA GLN A 221 18.50 2.11 -14.91
C GLN A 221 19.53 1.19 -14.24
N ASN A 222 19.35 -0.13 -14.28
CA ASN A 222 20.32 -1.08 -13.72
C ASN A 222 21.65 -1.07 -14.50
N ARG A 223 21.59 -1.01 -15.84
CA ARG A 223 22.77 -0.90 -16.71
C ARG A 223 23.52 0.40 -16.48
N THR A 224 22.82 1.52 -16.43
CA THR A 224 23.38 2.86 -16.12
C THR A 224 24.04 2.87 -14.74
N GLY A 225 23.36 2.35 -13.72
CA GLY A 225 23.91 2.26 -12.36
C GLY A 225 25.16 1.38 -12.27
N THR A 226 25.17 0.23 -12.95
CA THR A 226 26.34 -0.67 -13.01
C THR A 226 27.50 -0.03 -13.75
N ARG A 227 27.21 0.66 -14.87
CA ARG A 227 28.23 1.36 -15.65
C ARG A 227 28.92 2.45 -14.83
N ARG A 228 28.15 3.31 -14.16
CA ARG A 228 28.69 4.38 -13.31
C ARG A 228 29.53 3.85 -12.16
N LEU A 229 29.11 2.75 -11.53
CA LEU A 229 29.91 2.11 -10.50
C LEU A 229 31.23 1.56 -11.04
N ASN A 230 31.22 0.98 -12.24
CA ASN A 230 32.43 0.47 -12.89
C ASN A 230 33.37 1.62 -13.31
N ASP A 231 32.83 2.72 -13.83
CA ASP A 231 33.60 3.92 -14.17
C ASP A 231 34.26 4.54 -12.92
N ALA A 232 33.50 4.69 -11.82
CA ALA A 232 34.04 5.16 -10.54
C ALA A 232 35.16 4.26 -9.99
N ARG A 233 34.97 2.92 -10.06
CA ARG A 233 36.01 1.95 -9.66
C ARG A 233 37.24 2.01 -10.56
N ALA A 234 37.07 2.23 -11.87
CA ALA A 234 38.19 2.38 -12.79
C ALA A 234 39.01 3.63 -12.45
N ILE A 235 38.34 4.73 -12.10
CA ILE A 235 38.98 5.96 -11.61
C ILE A 235 39.70 5.73 -10.28
N GLU A 236 39.10 5.01 -9.32
CA GLU A 236 39.75 4.70 -8.04
C GLU A 236 41.01 3.82 -8.26
N ASN A 237 40.90 2.80 -9.11
CA ASN A 237 42.00 1.89 -9.40
C ASN A 237 43.17 2.59 -10.10
N SER A 238 42.89 3.45 -11.09
CA SER A 238 43.93 4.23 -11.77
C SER A 238 44.59 5.24 -10.83
N THR A 239 43.81 5.89 -9.96
CA THR A 239 44.31 6.81 -8.92
C THR A 239 45.21 6.07 -7.92
N ARG A 240 44.86 4.85 -7.53
CA ARG A 240 45.66 4.03 -6.61
C ARG A 240 46.96 3.54 -7.26
N GLN A 241 46.91 3.13 -8.53
CA GLN A 241 48.11 2.70 -9.27
C GLN A 241 49.12 3.83 -9.42
N ALA A 242 48.66 5.07 -9.63
CA ALA A 242 49.52 6.24 -9.73
C ALA A 242 50.37 6.45 -8.47
N ILE A 243 49.87 6.11 -7.28
CA ILE A 243 50.59 6.32 -6.01
C ILE A 243 51.71 5.32 -5.77
N GLY A 244 51.56 4.07 -6.23
CA GLY A 244 52.65 3.08 -6.16
C GLY A 244 53.92 3.53 -6.91
N MET A 245 53.78 4.44 -7.88
CA MET A 245 54.89 5.04 -8.62
C MET A 245 55.49 6.27 -7.92
N MET A 246 54.81 6.82 -6.89
CA MET A 246 55.14 8.09 -6.22
C MET A 246 55.56 7.91 -4.75
N GLU A 247 55.65 6.67 -4.23
CA GLU A 247 55.96 6.38 -2.82
C GLU A 247 57.34 6.88 -2.37
N LYS A 248 58.26 7.10 -3.33
CA LYS A 248 59.61 7.66 -3.09
C LYS A 248 59.74 9.16 -3.43
N SER A 249 58.65 9.81 -3.84
CA SER A 249 58.62 11.25 -4.18
C SER A 249 58.57 12.13 -2.92
N HIS A 250 58.62 13.45 -3.12
CA HIS A 250 58.53 14.41 -2.01
C HIS A 250 57.27 14.18 -1.13
N PRO A 251 57.34 14.31 0.22
CA PRO A 251 56.21 14.04 1.12
C PRO A 251 54.90 14.78 0.78
N LEU A 252 54.99 16.01 0.28
CA LEU A 252 53.85 16.77 -0.24
C LEU A 252 53.14 16.03 -1.40
N VAL A 253 53.89 15.45 -2.34
CA VAL A 253 53.34 14.70 -3.49
C VAL A 253 52.53 13.51 -2.99
N VAL A 254 53.08 12.78 -2.02
CA VAL A 254 52.42 11.63 -1.40
C VAL A 254 51.15 12.04 -0.67
N ASP A 255 51.16 13.18 0.04
CA ASP A 255 50.00 13.70 0.77
C ASP A 255 48.85 14.10 -0.17
N ILE A 256 49.14 14.85 -1.23
CA ILE A 256 48.14 15.24 -2.23
C ILE A 256 47.58 14.01 -2.94
N ALA A 257 48.44 13.04 -3.28
CA ALA A 257 48.00 11.82 -3.91
C ALA A 257 47.11 10.97 -2.97
N ALA A 258 47.45 10.86 -1.68
CA ALA A 258 46.59 10.23 -0.69
C ALA A 258 45.22 10.93 -0.57
N GLY A 259 45.19 12.26 -0.65
CA GLY A 259 43.97 13.05 -0.78
C GLY A 259 43.13 12.65 -1.99
N ASN A 260 43.74 12.48 -3.17
CA ASN A 260 43.03 12.06 -4.38
C ASN A 260 42.44 10.63 -4.27
N ILE A 261 43.10 9.71 -3.55
CA ILE A 261 42.48 8.41 -3.21
C ILE A 261 41.21 8.63 -2.38
N SER A 262 41.26 9.50 -1.38
CA SER A 262 40.09 9.72 -0.52
C SER A 262 38.88 10.24 -1.30
N ILE A 263 39.11 11.15 -2.26
CA ILE A 263 38.07 11.70 -3.15
C ILE A 263 37.55 10.62 -4.12
N SER A 264 38.43 9.80 -4.71
CA SER A 264 38.00 8.71 -5.61
C SER A 264 37.26 7.58 -4.88
N ARG A 265 37.57 7.32 -3.60
CA ARG A 265 36.76 6.45 -2.73
C ARG A 265 35.38 7.06 -2.44
N GLU A 266 35.31 8.37 -2.19
CA GLU A 266 34.03 9.07 -2.01
C GLU A 266 33.16 8.98 -3.27
N LEU A 267 33.74 9.20 -4.45
CA LEU A 267 33.06 9.02 -5.74
C LEU A 267 32.49 7.59 -5.88
N THR A 268 33.29 6.58 -5.56
CA THR A 268 32.87 5.17 -5.61
C THR A 268 31.76 4.87 -4.60
N ALA A 269 31.81 5.45 -3.39
CA ALA A 269 30.76 5.32 -2.39
C ALA A 269 29.43 5.95 -2.86
N ILE A 270 29.50 7.14 -3.48
CA ILE A 270 28.33 7.79 -4.10
C ILE A 270 27.76 6.90 -5.22
N ALA A 271 28.60 6.43 -6.15
CA ALA A 271 28.16 5.57 -7.25
C ALA A 271 27.53 4.25 -6.77
N GLN A 272 28.09 3.65 -5.71
CA GLN A 272 27.54 2.44 -5.10
C GLN A 272 26.18 2.69 -4.44
N GLU A 273 26.01 3.82 -3.75
CA GLU A 273 24.73 4.20 -3.17
C GLU A 273 23.68 4.49 -4.27
N SER A 274 24.08 5.24 -5.31
CA SER A 274 23.21 5.59 -6.43
C SER A 274 22.70 4.36 -7.18
N SER A 275 23.52 3.31 -7.32
CA SER A 275 23.14 2.04 -7.98
C SER A 275 21.90 1.34 -7.36
N ARG A 276 21.50 1.71 -6.14
CA ARG A 276 20.34 1.13 -5.43
C ARG A 276 19.02 1.85 -5.73
N TYR A 277 19.04 3.13 -6.11
CA TYR A 277 17.82 3.91 -6.32
C TYR A 277 16.89 3.34 -7.39
N PRO A 278 17.35 2.76 -8.52
CA PRO A 278 16.46 2.12 -9.49
C PRO A 278 15.50 1.11 -8.85
N ARG A 279 16.05 0.20 -8.02
CA ARG A 279 15.27 -0.83 -7.33
C ARG A 279 14.34 -0.23 -6.29
N LEU A 280 14.81 0.75 -5.52
CA LEU A 280 13.99 1.44 -4.51
C LEU A 280 12.82 2.21 -5.16
N ARG A 281 13.07 2.87 -6.29
CA ARG A 281 12.04 3.57 -7.07
C ARG A 281 11.03 2.59 -7.66
N ALA A 282 11.48 1.46 -8.18
CA ALA A 282 10.59 0.40 -8.69
C ALA A 282 9.64 -0.11 -7.61
N GLU A 283 10.18 -0.44 -6.44
CA GLU A 283 9.40 -0.93 -5.30
C GLU A 283 8.40 0.12 -4.81
N ALA A 284 8.85 1.37 -4.64
CA ALA A 284 7.98 2.46 -4.22
C ALA A 284 6.89 2.76 -5.25
N ARG A 285 7.16 2.64 -6.56
CA ARG A 285 6.13 2.80 -7.60
C ARG A 285 5.06 1.73 -7.51
N ARG A 286 5.45 0.46 -7.32
CA ARG A 286 4.51 -0.65 -7.12
C ARG A 286 3.63 -0.41 -5.90
N GLU A 287 4.23 -0.10 -4.76
CA GLU A 287 3.49 0.20 -3.52
C GLU A 287 2.54 1.40 -3.70
N ARG A 288 2.97 2.43 -4.45
CA ARG A 288 2.12 3.57 -4.80
C ARG A 288 0.94 3.18 -5.67
N ASP A 289 1.16 2.35 -6.68
CA ASP A 289 0.12 1.92 -7.61
C ASP A 289 -0.90 1.01 -6.91
N GLU A 290 -0.44 0.10 -6.04
CA GLU A 290 -1.29 -0.70 -5.15
C GLU A 290 -2.14 0.19 -4.24
N THR A 291 -1.51 1.13 -3.52
CA THR A 291 -2.22 2.05 -2.62
C THR A 291 -3.22 2.93 -3.36
N ASN A 292 -2.87 3.40 -4.56
CA ASN A 292 -3.76 4.23 -5.38
C ASN A 292 -4.97 3.43 -5.88
N ASN A 293 -4.77 2.16 -6.26
CA ASN A 293 -5.86 1.26 -6.61
C ASN A 293 -6.79 0.99 -5.41
N ASP A 294 -6.22 0.71 -4.24
CA ASP A 294 -6.97 0.51 -3.00
C ASP A 294 -7.80 1.74 -2.63
N LEU A 295 -7.25 2.94 -2.82
CA LEU A 295 -7.96 4.20 -2.62
C LEU A 295 -9.13 4.35 -3.61
N LYS A 296 -8.90 4.09 -4.91
CA LYS A 296 -9.96 4.16 -5.94
C LYS A 296 -11.07 3.15 -5.67
N ILE A 297 -10.74 1.90 -5.34
CA ILE A 297 -11.72 0.88 -4.96
C ILE A 297 -12.53 1.34 -3.75
N THR A 298 -11.85 1.88 -2.73
CA THR A 298 -12.53 2.41 -1.54
C THR A 298 -13.50 3.52 -1.91
N GLN A 299 -13.08 4.52 -2.68
CA GLN A 299 -13.93 5.63 -3.13
C GLN A 299 -15.13 5.17 -3.95
N GLN A 300 -14.95 4.18 -4.84
CA GLN A 300 -16.03 3.60 -5.63
C GLN A 300 -17.04 2.86 -4.73
N LEU A 301 -16.56 2.07 -3.77
CA LEU A 301 -17.41 1.32 -2.85
C LEU A 301 -18.21 2.24 -1.91
N THR A 302 -17.62 3.36 -1.47
CA THR A 302 -18.28 4.33 -0.58
C THR A 302 -19.19 5.28 -1.34
N GLY A 303 -18.92 5.55 -2.63
CA GLY A 303 -19.76 6.37 -3.49
C GLY A 303 -21.06 5.67 -3.93
N LEU A 304 -21.13 4.34 -3.85
CA LEU A 304 -22.37 3.60 -4.06
C LEU A 304 -23.29 3.80 -2.84
N ALA A 305 -24.42 4.48 -3.03
CA ALA A 305 -25.38 4.90 -1.99
C ALA A 305 -25.91 3.77 -1.06
N THR A 306 -25.59 2.51 -1.34
CA THR A 306 -25.76 1.39 -0.41
C THR A 306 -24.44 0.63 -0.31
N VAL A 307 -23.70 0.87 0.76
CA VAL A 307 -22.53 0.08 1.17
C VAL A 307 -23.01 -1.35 1.43
N SER A 308 -23.00 -2.18 0.38
CA SER A 308 -23.47 -3.56 0.44
C SER A 308 -22.61 -4.40 1.39
N ARG A 309 -23.13 -5.52 1.89
CA ARG A 309 -22.38 -6.41 2.79
C ARG A 309 -21.02 -6.85 2.23
N GLN A 310 -20.91 -7.07 0.92
CA GLN A 310 -19.66 -7.43 0.25
C GLN A 310 -18.65 -6.26 0.27
N SER A 311 -19.12 -5.02 0.14
CA SER A 311 -18.27 -3.83 0.25
C SER A 311 -17.67 -3.69 1.65
N SER A 312 -18.42 -4.02 2.72
CA SER A 312 -17.92 -3.97 4.10
C SER A 312 -16.72 -4.89 4.37
N ALA A 313 -16.77 -6.13 3.86
CA ALA A 313 -15.70 -7.10 4.00
C ALA A 313 -14.46 -6.65 3.22
N THR A 314 -14.66 -6.10 2.01
CA THR A 314 -13.58 -5.52 1.20
C THR A 314 -12.95 -4.31 1.90
N LEU A 315 -13.73 -3.38 2.47
CA LEU A 315 -13.21 -2.22 3.20
C LEU A 315 -12.37 -2.64 4.42
N ARG A 316 -12.80 -3.65 5.18
CA ARG A 316 -12.00 -4.22 6.29
C ARG A 316 -10.72 -4.88 5.80
N HIS A 317 -10.81 -5.58 4.68
CA HIS A 317 -9.65 -6.18 4.05
C HIS A 317 -8.62 -5.12 3.66
N LEU A 318 -9.06 -4.05 2.99
CA LEU A 318 -8.21 -2.91 2.62
C LEU A 318 -7.60 -2.23 3.86
N ARG A 319 -8.37 -2.08 4.95
CA ARG A 319 -7.84 -1.56 6.23
C ARG A 319 -6.70 -2.43 6.79
N ASN A 320 -6.84 -3.74 6.72
CA ASN A 320 -5.83 -4.68 7.23
C ASN A 320 -4.61 -4.81 6.29
N GLN A 321 -4.78 -4.49 5.00
CA GLN A 321 -3.71 -4.54 4.00
C GLN A 321 -2.91 -3.25 3.84
N LYS A 322 -3.50 -2.12 4.23
CA LYS A 322 -2.90 -0.79 4.11
C LYS A 322 -1.47 -0.76 4.70
N PRO A 323 -0.49 -0.17 3.99
CA PRO A 323 0.85 0.04 4.51
C PRO A 323 0.87 0.82 5.82
N SER A 324 1.80 0.48 6.71
CA SER A 324 1.92 1.18 7.99
C SER A 324 2.41 2.62 7.79
N LEU A 325 1.63 3.59 8.25
CA LEU A 325 1.93 5.03 8.12
C LEU A 325 3.31 5.39 8.70
N ASN A 326 3.68 4.78 9.83
CA ASN A 326 4.97 5.03 10.49
C ASN A 326 6.17 4.56 9.66
N ARG A 327 6.05 3.43 8.93
CA ARG A 327 7.08 2.95 8.01
C ARG A 327 7.29 3.94 6.88
N ILE A 328 6.21 4.38 6.21
CA ILE A 328 6.29 5.35 5.10
C ILE A 328 6.92 6.67 5.58
N LYS A 329 6.51 7.19 6.75
CA LYS A 329 7.11 8.39 7.35
C LYS A 329 8.60 8.21 7.66
N SER A 330 8.98 7.04 8.18
CA SER A 330 10.39 6.70 8.43
C SER A 330 11.20 6.63 7.14
N ASP A 331 10.69 5.97 6.11
CA ASP A 331 11.38 5.83 4.81
C ASP A 331 11.52 7.18 4.11
N LEU A 332 10.47 8.02 4.13
CA LEU A 332 10.53 9.39 3.65
C LEU A 332 11.58 10.24 4.38
N ASN A 333 11.70 10.09 5.71
CA ASN A 333 12.71 10.78 6.50
C ASN A 333 14.13 10.30 6.20
N ARG A 334 14.32 9.00 5.91
CA ARG A 334 15.60 8.46 5.45
C ARG A 334 15.99 9.06 4.10
N THR A 335 15.07 9.09 3.15
CA THR A 335 15.31 9.70 1.83
C THR A 335 15.63 11.19 1.94
N ARG A 336 14.93 11.94 2.81
CA ARG A 336 15.26 13.36 3.09
C ARG A 336 16.67 13.55 3.64
N LYS A 337 17.13 12.66 4.53
CA LYS A 337 18.50 12.68 5.05
C LYS A 337 19.51 12.38 3.95
N ALA A 338 19.25 11.38 3.10
CA ALA A 338 20.11 11.06 1.96
C ALA A 338 20.25 12.24 0.99
N VAL A 339 19.16 12.96 0.69
CA VAL A 339 19.19 14.19 -0.11
C VAL A 339 20.08 15.26 0.54
N LEU A 340 19.92 15.48 1.85
CA LEU A 340 20.75 16.44 2.60
C LEU A 340 22.23 16.06 2.57
N GLU A 341 22.55 14.78 2.82
CA GLU A 341 23.91 14.26 2.80
C GLU A 341 24.55 14.39 1.42
N ALA A 342 23.85 14.02 0.34
CA ALA A 342 24.32 14.20 -1.04
C ALA A 342 24.52 15.69 -1.38
N THR A 343 23.62 16.57 -0.92
CA THR A 343 23.76 18.03 -1.07
C THR A 343 25.00 18.54 -0.35
N GLN A 344 25.28 18.08 0.87
CA GLN A 344 26.49 18.44 1.59
C GLN A 344 27.76 17.96 0.88
N LYS A 345 27.79 16.73 0.35
CA LYS A 345 28.93 16.21 -0.43
C LYS A 345 29.20 17.09 -1.66
N ARG A 346 28.15 17.43 -2.41
CA ARG A 346 28.24 18.34 -3.56
C ARG A 346 28.80 19.71 -3.17
N LEU A 347 28.27 20.34 -2.12
CA LEU A 347 28.74 21.64 -1.66
C LEU A 347 30.20 21.59 -1.21
N ARG A 348 30.62 20.54 -0.49
CA ARG A 348 32.03 20.34 -0.10
C ARG A 348 32.94 20.20 -1.33
N ALA A 349 32.52 19.41 -2.33
CA ALA A 349 33.29 19.25 -3.55
C ALA A 349 33.43 20.57 -4.32
N GLN A 350 32.34 21.35 -4.42
CA GLN A 350 32.35 22.68 -5.04
C GLN A 350 33.22 23.69 -4.28
N GLU A 351 33.18 23.69 -2.94
CA GLU A 351 34.03 24.55 -2.12
C GLU A 351 35.51 24.18 -2.28
N GLN A 352 35.84 22.88 -2.29
CA GLN A 352 37.20 22.42 -2.57
C GLN A 352 37.65 22.82 -3.98
N LEU A 353 36.77 22.69 -4.99
CA LEU A 353 37.05 23.13 -6.36
C LEU A 353 37.33 24.64 -6.42
N ARG A 354 36.60 25.46 -5.64
CA ARG A 354 36.80 26.91 -5.54
C ARG A 354 38.12 27.26 -4.86
N SER A 355 38.55 26.47 -3.89
CA SER A 355 39.83 26.66 -3.19
C SER A 355 41.05 26.30 -4.05
N LEU A 356 40.86 25.56 -5.15
CA LEU A 356 41.93 25.17 -6.08
C LEU A 356 42.20 26.29 -7.10
N PRO A 357 43.44 26.82 -7.18
CA PRO A 357 43.77 27.89 -8.13
C PRO A 357 43.50 27.46 -9.59
N LEU A 358 42.95 28.38 -10.40
CA LEU A 358 42.79 28.19 -11.86
C LEU A 358 44.06 28.58 -12.65
N GLY A 359 44.97 29.36 -12.04
CA GLY A 359 46.18 29.89 -12.68
C GLY A 359 47.44 29.04 -12.46
N GLU A 360 48.60 29.63 -12.77
CA GLU A 360 49.90 29.01 -12.53
C GLU A 360 50.16 28.89 -11.02
N ILE A 361 50.33 27.65 -10.54
CA ILE A 361 50.56 27.34 -9.13
C ILE A 361 52.07 27.44 -8.89
N ASP A 362 52.48 28.31 -7.97
CA ASP A 362 53.85 28.29 -7.45
C ASP A 362 53.99 27.13 -6.46
N TYR A 363 54.57 26.03 -6.94
CA TYR A 363 54.72 24.81 -6.13
C TYR A 363 55.73 24.98 -5.00
N ASP A 364 56.68 25.91 -5.11
CA ASP A 364 57.70 26.13 -4.07
C ASP A 364 57.05 26.79 -2.84
N VAL A 365 56.25 27.84 -3.06
CA VAL A 365 55.45 28.47 -2.00
C VAL A 365 54.49 27.48 -1.36
N LEU A 366 53.87 26.61 -2.16
CA LEU A 366 52.93 25.61 -1.64
C LEU A 366 53.62 24.54 -0.78
N ALA A 367 54.88 24.19 -1.09
CA ALA A 367 55.66 23.28 -0.26
C ALA A 367 56.08 23.94 1.05
N ASP A 368 56.45 25.21 1.02
CA ASP A 368 56.80 25.98 2.22
C ASP A 368 55.59 26.14 3.15
N ASP A 369 54.43 26.52 2.62
CA ASP A 369 53.16 26.61 3.38
C ASP A 369 52.79 25.25 4.02
N TRP A 370 52.99 24.14 3.30
CA TRP A 370 52.70 22.80 3.79
C TRP A 370 53.68 22.35 4.88
N LEU A 371 54.96 22.70 4.77
CA LEU A 371 55.98 22.42 5.79
C LEU A 371 55.70 23.23 7.07
N GLU A 372 55.35 24.51 6.93
CA GLU A 372 54.97 25.39 8.05
C GLU A 372 53.74 24.84 8.78
N ALA A 373 52.69 24.45 8.05
CA ALA A 373 51.48 23.87 8.63
C ALA A 373 51.72 22.58 9.43
N ARG A 374 52.83 21.86 9.17
CA ARG A 374 53.22 20.63 9.88
C ARG A 374 54.33 20.84 10.90
N GLY A 375 54.78 22.07 11.11
CA GLY A 375 55.85 22.41 12.06
C GLY A 375 57.23 21.84 11.66
N VAL A 376 57.45 21.57 10.38
CA VAL A 376 58.73 21.05 9.88
C VAL A 376 59.67 22.22 9.60
N THR A 377 60.73 22.35 10.40
CA THR A 377 61.68 23.47 10.30
C THR A 377 62.76 23.27 9.22
N GLN A 378 62.83 22.09 8.61
CA GLN A 378 63.84 21.74 7.63
C GLN A 378 63.32 21.95 6.20
N THR A 379 64.02 22.75 5.40
CA THR A 379 63.66 23.00 4.00
C THR A 379 63.88 21.75 3.16
N MET A 380 62.82 21.23 2.53
CA MET A 380 62.89 20.14 1.56
C MET A 380 62.59 20.69 0.17
N PRO A 381 63.60 20.91 -0.69
CA PRO A 381 63.37 21.48 -2.02
C PRO A 381 62.68 20.46 -2.93
N LEU A 382 61.72 20.94 -3.74
CA LEU A 382 61.04 20.14 -4.75
C LEU A 382 61.94 19.86 -5.96
N SER A 383 61.98 18.61 -6.43
CA SER A 383 62.61 18.30 -7.72
C SER A 383 61.75 18.76 -8.90
N SER A 384 62.35 18.92 -10.08
CA SER A 384 61.60 19.21 -11.32
C SER A 384 60.55 18.14 -11.63
N THR A 385 60.85 16.88 -11.31
CA THR A 385 59.92 15.74 -11.43
C THR A 385 58.75 15.89 -10.45
N ASP A 386 58.99 16.28 -9.19
CA ASP A 386 57.93 16.50 -8.20
C ASP A 386 56.97 17.60 -8.63
N LYS A 387 57.47 18.71 -9.21
CA LYS A 387 56.63 19.80 -9.73
C LYS A 387 55.71 19.34 -10.87
N ILE A 388 56.20 18.50 -11.79
CA ILE A 388 55.39 17.90 -12.86
C ILE A 388 54.33 16.96 -12.28
N LEU A 389 54.68 16.15 -11.28
CA LEU A 389 53.75 15.27 -10.58
C LEU A 389 52.66 16.05 -9.85
N LEU A 390 53.01 17.11 -9.12
CA LEU A 390 52.05 17.98 -8.44
C LEU A 390 51.06 18.59 -9.45
N ARG A 391 51.53 19.11 -10.58
CA ARG A 391 50.64 19.64 -11.64
C ARG A 391 49.62 18.60 -12.10
N SER A 392 50.07 17.37 -12.34
CA SER A 392 49.22 16.26 -12.74
C SER A 392 48.19 15.91 -11.64
N LEU A 393 48.65 15.79 -10.39
CA LEU A 393 47.80 15.47 -9.24
C LEU A 393 46.75 16.55 -8.96
N TYR A 394 47.08 17.82 -9.13
CA TYR A 394 46.14 18.94 -8.98
C TYR A 394 45.08 18.94 -10.10
N SER A 395 45.49 18.69 -11.34
CA SER A 395 44.55 18.51 -12.46
C SER A 395 43.61 17.33 -12.22
N GLN A 396 44.16 16.18 -11.80
CA GLN A 396 43.39 15.00 -11.42
C GLN A 396 42.44 15.30 -10.26
N ARG A 397 42.88 16.02 -9.23
CA ARG A 397 42.05 16.41 -8.09
C ARG A 397 40.84 17.23 -8.53
N ARG A 398 41.03 18.21 -9.41
CA ARG A 398 39.93 19.00 -9.98
C ARG A 398 38.95 18.13 -10.76
N GLY A 399 39.47 17.21 -11.58
CA GLY A 399 38.66 16.23 -12.30
C GLY A 399 37.82 15.37 -11.35
N LEU A 400 38.44 14.78 -10.32
CA LEU A 400 37.76 13.98 -9.31
C LEU A 400 36.69 14.76 -8.55
N LEU A 401 36.94 16.03 -8.21
CA LEU A 401 35.96 16.87 -7.51
C LEU A 401 34.76 17.24 -8.40
N ASN A 402 34.97 17.45 -9.70
CA ASN A 402 33.88 17.60 -10.65
C ASN A 402 33.04 16.31 -10.74
N GLU A 403 33.68 15.15 -10.88
CA GLU A 403 33.00 13.85 -10.89
C GLU A 403 32.20 13.60 -9.60
N VAL A 404 32.75 13.95 -8.43
CA VAL A 404 32.02 13.87 -7.14
C VAL A 404 30.83 14.82 -7.12
N SER A 405 31.00 16.06 -7.60
CA SER A 405 29.91 17.05 -7.68
C SER A 405 28.77 16.55 -8.56
N ASP A 406 29.09 15.99 -9.73
CA ASP A 406 28.12 15.53 -10.71
C ASP A 406 27.43 14.24 -10.25
N ALA A 407 28.18 13.29 -9.69
CA ALA A 407 27.63 12.07 -9.09
C ALA A 407 26.71 12.39 -7.90
N ALA A 408 27.08 13.36 -7.05
CA ALA A 408 26.25 13.81 -5.94
C ALA A 408 25.00 14.56 -6.44
N PHE A 409 25.10 15.36 -7.49
CA PHE A 409 23.94 16.01 -8.12
C PHE A 409 22.93 14.98 -8.62
N PHE A 410 23.39 13.97 -9.35
CA PHE A 410 22.51 12.90 -9.80
C PHE A 410 21.89 12.12 -8.65
N GLN A 411 22.66 11.83 -7.60
CA GLN A 411 22.17 11.17 -6.39
C GLN A 411 21.00 11.96 -5.77
N ILE A 412 21.08 13.30 -5.77
CA ILE A 412 20.00 14.18 -5.30
C ILE A 412 18.76 14.00 -6.17
N GLU A 413 18.88 13.99 -7.50
CA GLU A 413 17.73 13.82 -8.41
C GLU A 413 17.03 12.47 -8.25
N GLU A 414 17.79 11.39 -8.11
CA GLU A 414 17.24 10.06 -7.88
C GLU A 414 16.51 9.96 -6.54
N ALA A 415 17.13 10.50 -5.49
CA ALA A 415 16.55 10.53 -4.15
C ALA A 415 15.31 11.43 -4.09
N ASP A 416 15.29 12.56 -4.81
CA ASP A 416 14.13 13.45 -4.86
C ASP A 416 12.95 12.84 -5.61
N THR A 417 13.23 12.08 -6.68
CA THR A 417 12.22 11.28 -7.38
C THR A 417 11.62 10.23 -6.44
N LEU A 418 12.45 9.51 -5.69
CA LEU A 418 11.99 8.55 -4.68
C LEU A 418 11.16 9.23 -3.59
N ARG A 419 11.61 10.39 -3.10
CA ARG A 419 10.93 11.21 -2.10
C ARG A 419 9.54 11.62 -2.57
N THR A 420 9.40 12.00 -3.83
CA THR A 420 8.12 12.37 -4.45
C THR A 420 7.17 11.18 -4.45
N ILE A 421 7.62 10.01 -4.91
CA ILE A 421 6.81 8.78 -4.90
C ILE A 421 6.37 8.42 -3.47
N GLN A 422 7.30 8.44 -2.51
CA GLN A 422 7.00 8.17 -1.10
C GLN A 422 6.01 9.19 -0.49
N SER A 423 6.09 10.45 -0.90
CA SER A 423 5.15 11.49 -0.48
C SER A 423 3.75 11.26 -1.05
N ASP A 424 3.64 10.74 -2.28
CA ASP A 424 2.36 10.39 -2.88
C ASP A 424 1.74 9.17 -2.20
N ILE A 425 2.55 8.14 -1.89
CA ILE A 425 2.11 7.00 -1.07
C ILE A 425 1.55 7.52 0.25
N LEU A 426 2.28 8.40 0.95
CA LEU A 426 1.85 8.94 2.24
C LEU A 426 0.48 9.61 2.13
N LYS A 427 0.28 10.49 1.13
CA LYS A 427 -1.00 11.16 0.90
C LYS A 427 -2.13 10.17 0.62
N ASN A 428 -1.90 9.18 -0.25
CA ASN A 428 -2.92 8.19 -0.61
C ASN A 428 -3.27 7.29 0.59
N VAL A 429 -2.29 6.89 1.39
CA VAL A 429 -2.49 6.10 2.62
C VAL A 429 -3.25 6.91 3.68
N GLU A 430 -2.97 8.21 3.83
CA GLU A 430 -3.71 9.09 4.74
C GLU A 430 -5.16 9.29 4.28
N ALA A 431 -5.40 9.52 2.98
CA ALA A 431 -6.73 9.60 2.41
C ALA A 431 -7.52 8.29 2.57
N LEU A 432 -6.88 7.16 2.25
CA LEU A 432 -7.46 5.82 2.43
C LEU A 432 -7.82 5.57 3.89
N SER A 433 -6.94 5.93 4.84
CA SER A 433 -7.24 5.83 6.27
C SER A 433 -8.47 6.64 6.64
N SER A 434 -8.53 7.90 6.20
CA SER A 434 -9.63 8.80 6.55
C SER A 434 -10.98 8.25 6.08
N ILE A 435 -11.06 7.74 4.85
CA ILE A 435 -12.30 7.17 4.32
C ILE A 435 -12.66 5.89 5.08
N LEU A 436 -11.70 4.99 5.27
CA LEU A 436 -11.93 3.73 5.98
C LEU A 436 -12.34 3.94 7.44
N ASP A 437 -11.74 4.90 8.14
CA ASP A 437 -12.05 5.20 9.55
C ASP A 437 -13.45 5.80 9.72
N GLN A 438 -13.91 6.62 8.75
CA GLN A 438 -15.26 7.17 8.73
C GLN A 438 -16.32 6.10 8.45
N GLU A 439 -16.07 5.25 7.46
CA GLU A 439 -17.06 4.29 6.96
C GLU A 439 -17.16 3.06 7.88
N LEU A 440 -16.02 2.45 8.25
CA LEU A 440 -15.99 1.19 9.01
C LEU A 440 -16.57 1.30 10.42
N PHE A 441 -16.64 2.50 11.00
CA PHE A 441 -17.21 2.70 12.33
C PHE A 441 -18.68 2.30 12.41
N TRP A 442 -19.44 2.53 11.33
CA TRP A 442 -20.89 2.29 11.29
C TRP A 442 -21.29 0.89 10.81
N LEU A 443 -20.32 0.07 10.38
CA LEU A 443 -20.57 -1.24 9.78
C LEU A 443 -20.47 -2.38 10.83
N PRO A 444 -21.49 -3.26 10.97
CA PRO A 444 -21.48 -4.37 11.93
C PRO A 444 -20.30 -5.34 11.73
N SER A 445 -19.53 -5.63 12.79
CA SER A 445 -18.29 -6.42 12.75
C SER A 445 -18.48 -7.88 12.29
N VAL A 446 -19.65 -8.47 12.56
CA VAL A 446 -20.01 -9.85 12.22
C VAL A 446 -21.48 -9.90 11.78
N ARG A 447 -21.81 -10.81 10.85
CA ARG A 447 -23.20 -11.09 10.46
C ARG A 447 -23.96 -11.66 11.66
N SER A 448 -25.24 -11.32 11.82
CA SER A 448 -26.11 -12.01 12.78
C SER A 448 -26.13 -13.52 12.52
N VAL A 449 -26.35 -14.30 13.58
CA VAL A 449 -26.54 -15.75 13.47
C VAL A 449 -27.85 -15.98 12.71
N ASP A 450 -27.73 -16.28 11.41
CA ASP A 450 -28.85 -16.54 10.49
C ASP A 450 -29.07 -18.05 10.27
N ALA A 451 -30.19 -18.44 9.65
CA ALA A 451 -30.53 -19.85 9.39
C ALA A 451 -29.47 -20.64 8.57
N ASP A 452 -28.68 -19.96 7.75
CA ASP A 452 -27.59 -20.56 6.94
C ASP A 452 -26.27 -20.74 7.70
N TRP A 453 -26.17 -20.30 8.95
CA TRP A 453 -24.94 -20.35 9.74
C TRP A 453 -24.42 -21.79 9.98
N PRO A 454 -25.26 -22.80 10.29
CA PRO A 454 -24.80 -24.18 10.46
C PRO A 454 -24.13 -24.77 9.20
N GLN A 455 -24.65 -24.43 8.01
CA GLN A 455 -24.04 -24.89 6.76
C GLN A 455 -22.66 -24.25 6.53
N ARG A 456 -22.51 -22.97 6.91
CA ARG A 456 -21.23 -22.26 6.81
C ARG A 456 -20.18 -22.80 7.78
N ILE A 457 -20.58 -23.20 8.98
CA ILE A 457 -19.70 -23.93 9.91
C ILE A 457 -19.18 -25.21 9.26
N MET A 458 -20.06 -26.00 8.64
CA MET A 458 -19.68 -27.26 8.01
C MET A 458 -18.67 -27.02 6.87
N ARG A 459 -18.98 -26.08 5.96
CA ARG A 459 -18.07 -25.72 4.85
C ARG A 459 -16.74 -25.16 5.35
N GLY A 460 -16.78 -24.23 6.30
CA GLY A 460 -15.58 -23.63 6.89
C GLY A 460 -14.70 -24.66 7.60
N THR A 461 -15.29 -25.65 8.28
CA THR A 461 -14.57 -26.75 8.94
C THR A 461 -13.88 -27.65 7.91
N LEU A 462 -14.61 -28.10 6.88
CA LEU A 462 -14.05 -28.93 5.80
C LEU A 462 -12.90 -28.21 5.07
N GLN A 463 -13.04 -26.90 4.89
CA GLN A 463 -12.06 -26.08 4.20
C GLN A 463 -10.81 -25.83 5.05
N PHE A 464 -10.97 -25.60 6.36
CA PHE A 464 -9.85 -25.46 7.29
C PHE A 464 -9.02 -26.75 7.39
N PHE A 465 -9.68 -27.90 7.46
CA PHE A 465 -9.03 -29.21 7.49
C PHE A 465 -8.67 -29.77 6.11
N SER A 466 -8.75 -28.95 5.05
CA SER A 466 -8.42 -29.41 3.70
C SER A 466 -6.93 -29.77 3.57
N PRO A 467 -6.59 -30.87 2.85
CA PRO A 467 -5.21 -31.30 2.65
C PRO A 467 -4.30 -30.24 2.01
N ASP A 468 -4.87 -29.34 1.20
CA ASP A 468 -4.11 -28.32 0.47
C ASP A 468 -3.52 -27.25 1.38
N THR A 469 -4.17 -26.94 2.51
CA THR A 469 -3.63 -26.01 3.52
C THR A 469 -2.36 -26.56 4.17
N TYR A 470 -2.35 -27.85 4.50
CA TYR A 470 -1.18 -28.50 5.11
C TYR A 470 -0.03 -28.68 4.11
N LYS A 471 -0.32 -28.97 2.84
CA LYS A 471 0.68 -29.07 1.77
C LYS A 471 1.47 -27.76 1.57
N ARG A 472 0.88 -26.60 1.87
CA ARG A 472 1.55 -25.29 1.76
C ARG A 472 2.47 -25.00 2.94
N VAL A 473 2.07 -25.37 4.16
CA VAL A 473 2.81 -25.04 5.40
C VAL A 473 3.96 -26.01 5.66
N TRP A 474 3.77 -27.30 5.37
CA TRP A 474 4.71 -28.36 5.72
C TRP A 474 6.10 -28.21 5.07
N PRO A 475 6.23 -27.89 3.77
CA PRO A 475 7.54 -27.71 3.14
C PRO A 475 8.30 -26.51 3.73
N VAL A 476 7.59 -25.42 4.03
CA VAL A 476 8.17 -24.21 4.64
C VAL A 476 8.72 -24.54 6.02
N PHE A 477 7.95 -25.28 6.83
CA PHE A 477 8.40 -25.74 8.15
C PHE A 477 9.69 -26.56 8.08
N ILE A 478 9.75 -27.57 7.20
CA ILE A 478 10.95 -28.42 7.04
C ILE A 478 12.15 -27.61 6.55
N ALA A 479 11.95 -26.72 5.59
CA ALA A 479 13.02 -25.88 5.05
C ALA A 479 13.63 -24.98 6.14
N GLN A 480 12.79 -24.32 6.94
CA GLN A 480 13.26 -23.46 8.04
C GLN A 480 13.86 -24.25 9.20
N PHE A 481 13.30 -25.42 9.52
CA PHE A 481 13.87 -26.32 10.52
C PHE A 481 15.30 -26.74 10.18
N LYS A 482 15.58 -27.05 8.90
CA LYS A 482 16.93 -27.37 8.41
C LYS A 482 17.85 -26.14 8.40
N ARG A 483 17.35 -24.99 7.96
CA ARG A 483 18.13 -23.73 7.90
C ARG A 483 18.54 -23.26 9.30
N LEU A 484 17.65 -23.35 10.27
CA LEU A 484 17.81 -22.84 11.64
C LEU A 484 18.11 -23.94 12.66
N TRP A 485 18.66 -25.07 12.21
CA TRP A 485 19.01 -26.21 13.08
C TRP A 485 19.84 -25.82 14.34
N PRO A 486 20.81 -24.88 14.29
CA PRO A 486 21.58 -24.51 15.48
C PRO A 486 20.70 -23.84 16.54
N MET A 487 19.74 -23.03 16.11
CA MET A 487 18.77 -22.37 16.99
C MET A 487 17.80 -23.39 17.59
N VAL A 488 17.34 -24.37 16.79
CA VAL A 488 16.52 -25.48 17.29
C VAL A 488 17.27 -26.25 18.37
N LEU A 489 18.55 -26.59 18.14
CA LEU A 489 19.37 -27.30 19.13
C LEU A 489 19.53 -26.49 20.41
N LEU A 490 19.84 -25.18 20.31
CA LEU A 490 19.95 -24.30 21.47
C LEU A 490 18.65 -24.28 22.29
N CYS A 491 17.51 -24.09 21.62
CA CYS A 491 16.20 -24.06 22.26
C CYS A 491 15.89 -25.40 22.95
N MET A 492 16.15 -26.52 22.29
CA MET A 492 15.96 -27.86 22.87
C MET A 492 16.93 -28.13 24.01
N GLY A 493 18.16 -27.61 23.96
CA GLY A 493 19.13 -27.66 25.05
C GLY A 493 18.66 -26.91 26.30
N VAL A 494 18.09 -25.71 26.13
CA VAL A 494 17.47 -24.95 27.22
C VAL A 494 16.27 -25.70 27.80
N VAL A 495 15.40 -26.25 26.96
CA VAL A 495 14.26 -27.07 27.40
C VAL A 495 14.75 -28.29 28.20
N ALA A 496 15.75 -29.02 27.70
CA ALA A 496 16.33 -30.18 28.36
C ALA A 496 16.97 -29.80 29.71
N LEU A 497 17.67 -28.66 29.79
CA LEU A 497 18.25 -28.14 31.03
C LEU A 497 17.16 -27.85 32.07
N VAL A 498 16.09 -27.15 31.69
CA VAL A 498 14.97 -26.85 32.59
C VAL A 498 14.28 -28.13 33.07
N VAL A 499 14.10 -29.12 32.19
CA VAL A 499 13.53 -30.43 32.55
C VAL A 499 14.46 -31.20 33.50
N ALA A 500 15.77 -31.17 33.28
CA ALA A 500 16.76 -31.81 34.17
C ALA A 500 16.79 -31.15 35.56
N LEU A 501 16.70 -29.81 35.60
CA LEU A 501 16.66 -29.02 36.84
C LEU A 501 15.28 -29.02 37.52
N ASN A 502 14.26 -29.66 36.95
CA ASN A 502 12.90 -29.64 37.50
C ASN A 502 12.85 -30.14 38.95
N ARG A 503 13.57 -31.22 39.27
CA ARG A 503 13.64 -31.76 40.64
C ARG A 503 14.32 -30.81 41.63
N THR A 504 15.41 -30.16 41.22
CA THR A 504 16.15 -29.23 42.08
C THR A 504 15.38 -27.93 42.27
N LEU A 505 14.74 -27.41 41.21
CA LEU A 505 13.86 -26.25 41.28
C LEU A 505 12.66 -26.50 42.18
N GLN A 506 11.99 -27.65 42.07
CA GLN A 506 10.89 -28.01 42.97
C GLN A 506 11.34 -28.12 44.43
N LYS A 507 12.53 -28.69 44.68
CA LYS A 507 13.10 -28.78 46.02
C LYS A 507 13.40 -27.39 46.58
N ASN A 508 14.04 -26.53 45.80
CA ASN A 508 14.34 -25.14 46.15
C ASN A 508 13.07 -24.32 46.42
N ILE A 509 12.00 -24.52 45.63
CA ILE A 509 10.70 -23.87 45.85
C ILE A 509 10.14 -24.30 47.21
N LYS A 510 10.12 -25.61 47.51
CA LYS A 510 9.62 -26.14 48.80
C LYS A 510 10.46 -25.71 50.01
N GLU A 511 11.78 -25.66 49.87
CA GLU A 511 12.68 -25.20 50.94
C GLU A 511 12.55 -23.70 51.21
N ARG A 512 12.34 -22.88 50.17
CA ARG A 512 12.13 -21.43 50.32
C ARG A 512 10.73 -21.09 50.80
N SER A 513 9.72 -21.82 50.36
CA SER A 513 8.33 -21.64 50.79
C SER A 513 8.13 -22.08 52.24
N GLY A 514 8.85 -23.09 52.72
CA GLY A 514 8.80 -23.54 54.12
C GLY A 514 9.48 -22.62 55.14
N LYS A 515 10.26 -21.62 54.69
CA LYS A 515 10.93 -20.63 55.56
C LYS A 515 10.07 -19.39 55.85
N VAL A 516 8.93 -19.27 55.16
CA VAL A 516 7.98 -18.16 55.28
C VAL A 516 7.09 -18.41 56.49
N GLY A 517 6.95 -17.42 57.38
CA GLY A 517 6.20 -17.54 58.63
C GLY A 517 7.06 -17.75 59.89
N TYR A 518 8.37 -17.88 59.76
CA TYR A 518 9.32 -17.87 60.89
C TYR A 518 10.02 -16.50 60.99
N VAL A 519 9.77 -15.79 62.10
CA VAL A 519 10.17 -14.38 62.34
C VAL A 519 11.68 -14.11 62.17
N GLN A 520 12.53 -15.14 62.22
CA GLN A 520 14.00 -15.00 62.14
C GLN A 520 14.61 -15.24 60.75
N GLN A 521 13.87 -15.76 59.76
CA GLN A 521 14.41 -16.14 58.44
C GLN A 521 13.64 -15.56 57.26
N ASP A 522 12.69 -14.66 57.50
CA ASP A 522 11.86 -14.08 56.46
C ASP A 522 12.59 -12.96 55.70
N SER A 523 12.48 -12.97 54.37
CA SER A 523 13.05 -11.95 53.47
C SER A 523 12.10 -11.69 52.32
N TYR A 524 11.87 -10.41 52.02
CA TYR A 524 11.01 -9.95 50.92
C TYR A 524 11.43 -10.50 49.53
N LEU A 525 12.67 -10.99 49.37
CA LEU A 525 13.18 -11.57 48.12
C LEU A 525 12.74 -13.02 47.88
N HIS A 526 12.13 -13.70 48.87
CA HIS A 526 11.69 -15.08 48.71
C HIS A 526 10.47 -15.20 47.79
N THR A 527 9.49 -14.31 47.90
CA THR A 527 8.28 -14.34 47.06
C THR A 527 8.57 -14.11 45.57
N PRO A 528 9.33 -13.06 45.16
CA PRO A 528 9.70 -12.88 43.76
C PRO A 528 10.54 -14.03 43.19
N ALA A 529 11.43 -14.62 44.01
CA ALA A 529 12.24 -15.76 43.59
C ALA A 529 11.39 -17.02 43.34
N VAL A 530 10.38 -17.29 44.17
CA VAL A 530 9.44 -18.40 43.97
C VAL A 530 8.57 -18.16 42.73
N ILE A 531 8.09 -16.94 42.51
CA ILE A 531 7.33 -16.58 41.30
C ILE A 531 8.16 -16.88 40.04
N LEU A 532 9.41 -16.42 40.00
CA LEU A 532 10.30 -16.63 38.86
C LEU A 532 10.66 -18.12 38.69
N ALA A 533 10.94 -18.84 39.78
CA ALA A 533 11.24 -20.27 39.72
C ALA A 533 10.05 -21.10 39.17
N CYS A 534 8.81 -20.79 39.58
CA CYS A 534 7.61 -21.41 39.01
C CYS A 534 7.41 -21.06 37.54
N ALA A 535 7.71 -19.82 37.14
CA ALA A 535 7.62 -19.38 35.75
C ALA A 535 8.65 -20.09 34.84
N VAL A 536 9.86 -20.33 35.35
CA VAL A 536 10.90 -21.13 34.67
C VAL A 536 10.46 -22.59 34.57
N LEU A 537 9.86 -23.15 35.62
CA LEU A 537 9.37 -24.53 35.62
C LEU A 537 8.26 -24.77 34.58
N ALA A 538 7.45 -23.75 34.32
CA ALA A 538 6.36 -23.77 33.35
C ALA A 538 6.83 -23.58 31.89
N ALA A 539 8.06 -23.09 31.67
CA ALA A 539 8.57 -22.69 30.36
C ALA A 539 8.79 -23.79 29.30
N PRO A 540 9.04 -25.09 29.60
CA PRO A 540 9.39 -26.08 28.59
C PRO A 540 8.43 -26.19 27.39
N ILE A 541 7.12 -26.32 27.65
CA ILE A 541 6.10 -26.46 26.59
C ILE A 541 5.92 -25.13 25.82
N PRO A 542 5.77 -23.97 26.48
CA PRO A 542 5.73 -22.67 25.83
C PRO A 542 6.93 -22.39 24.92
N LEU A 543 8.15 -22.76 25.34
CA LEU A 543 9.37 -22.58 24.56
C LEU A 543 9.33 -23.37 23.24
N VAL A 544 8.86 -24.62 23.28
CA VAL A 544 8.71 -25.44 22.07
C VAL A 544 7.67 -24.82 21.13
N THR A 545 6.54 -24.37 21.65
CA THR A 545 5.53 -23.69 20.81
C THR A 545 6.02 -22.35 20.27
N LEU A 546 6.81 -21.60 21.04
CA LEU A 546 7.42 -20.35 20.61
C LEU A 546 8.42 -20.59 19.49
N LEU A 547 9.21 -21.66 19.59
CA LEU A 547 10.17 -22.06 18.56
C LEU A 547 9.45 -22.29 17.22
N PHE A 548 8.31 -23.00 17.21
CA PHE A 548 7.52 -23.15 15.99
C PHE A 548 7.05 -21.82 15.42
N GLY A 549 6.57 -20.91 16.27
CA GLY A 549 6.21 -19.55 15.84
C GLY A 549 7.38 -18.78 15.23
N ILE A 550 8.57 -18.83 15.85
CA ILE A 550 9.76 -18.15 15.33
C ILE A 550 10.21 -18.76 14.00
N LEU A 551 10.17 -20.09 13.84
CA LEU A 551 10.52 -20.76 12.59
C LEU A 551 9.67 -20.23 11.42
N PHE A 552 8.36 -20.07 11.63
CA PHE A 552 7.48 -19.49 10.62
C PHE A 552 7.74 -18.00 10.38
N ARG A 553 8.00 -17.23 11.44
CA ARG A 553 8.35 -15.79 11.36
C ARG A 553 9.59 -15.53 10.51
N THR A 554 10.58 -16.40 10.60
CA THR A 554 11.84 -16.29 9.85
C THR A 554 11.75 -16.81 8.41
N SER A 555 10.58 -17.30 7.99
CA SER A 555 10.37 -17.72 6.61
C SER A 555 10.09 -16.51 5.72
N ASP A 556 10.84 -16.37 4.63
CA ASP A 556 10.60 -15.36 3.59
C ASP A 556 9.38 -15.72 2.70
N SER A 557 8.48 -16.56 3.20
CA SER A 557 7.33 -17.03 2.42
C SER A 557 6.25 -15.94 2.41
N PRO A 558 5.78 -15.50 1.22
CA PRO A 558 4.66 -14.56 1.12
C PRO A 558 3.30 -15.22 1.40
N ASP A 559 3.26 -16.53 1.71
CA ASP A 559 2.02 -17.26 1.95
C ASP A 559 1.41 -16.92 3.32
N ARG A 560 0.24 -16.29 3.29
CA ARG A 560 -0.49 -15.82 4.48
C ARG A 560 -0.92 -16.95 5.42
N VAL A 561 -1.08 -18.17 4.93
CA VAL A 561 -1.37 -19.32 5.80
C VAL A 561 -0.20 -19.53 6.77
N VAL A 562 1.04 -19.37 6.29
CA VAL A 562 2.25 -19.47 7.13
C VAL A 562 2.28 -18.38 8.20
N THR A 563 1.95 -17.14 7.83
CA THR A 563 1.84 -16.01 8.79
C THR A 563 0.72 -16.23 9.82
N ALA A 564 -0.40 -16.87 9.44
CA ALA A 564 -1.46 -17.20 10.40
C ALA A 564 -1.00 -18.23 11.44
N PHE A 565 -0.24 -19.26 11.01
CA PHE A 565 0.37 -20.23 11.93
C PHE A 565 1.45 -19.59 12.82
N GLU A 566 2.27 -18.69 12.29
CA GLU A 566 3.23 -17.90 13.06
C GLU A 566 2.55 -17.22 14.26
N GLN A 567 1.55 -16.38 13.98
CA GLN A 567 0.85 -15.60 15.00
C GLN A 567 0.13 -16.50 16.00
N ALA A 568 -0.48 -17.60 15.52
CA ALA A 568 -1.13 -18.58 16.38
C ALA A 568 -0.16 -19.24 17.37
N PHE A 569 1.00 -19.71 16.90
CA PHE A 569 1.99 -20.35 17.78
C PHE A 569 2.63 -19.40 18.79
N ILE A 570 2.94 -18.16 18.39
CA ILE A 570 3.49 -17.15 19.30
C ILE A 570 2.47 -16.81 20.40
N THR A 571 1.21 -16.58 20.03
CA THR A 571 0.18 -16.21 21.01
C THR A 571 -0.19 -17.39 21.90
N LEU A 572 -0.24 -18.61 21.34
CA LEU A 572 -0.42 -19.85 22.09
C LEU A 572 0.69 -20.06 23.13
N SER A 573 1.94 -19.75 22.79
CA SER A 573 3.05 -19.83 23.74
C SER A 573 2.81 -18.95 24.97
N GLY A 574 2.38 -17.69 24.77
CA GLY A 574 2.05 -16.79 25.88
C GLY A 574 0.91 -17.31 26.76
N PHE A 575 -0.17 -17.80 26.15
CA PHE A 575 -1.30 -18.40 26.86
C PHE A 575 -0.88 -19.64 27.68
N LEU A 576 -0.09 -20.55 27.08
CA LEU A 576 0.40 -21.75 27.75
C LEU A 576 1.36 -21.40 28.88
N TRP A 577 2.24 -20.43 28.70
CA TRP A 577 3.19 -20.01 29.73
C TRP A 577 2.46 -19.48 30.95
N PHE A 578 1.50 -18.57 30.76
CA PHE A 578 0.69 -18.05 31.85
C PHE A 578 -0.11 -19.15 32.55
N SER A 579 -0.79 -20.00 31.80
CA SER A 579 -1.66 -21.04 32.37
C SER A 579 -0.86 -22.13 33.09
N LEU A 580 0.30 -22.52 32.57
CA LEU A 580 1.19 -23.48 33.23
C LEU A 580 1.87 -22.86 34.45
N ALA A 581 2.26 -21.59 34.40
CA ALA A 581 2.78 -20.88 35.57
C ALA A 581 1.73 -20.81 36.68
N TRP A 582 0.47 -20.50 36.34
CA TRP A 582 -0.66 -20.55 37.26
C TRP A 582 -0.82 -21.92 37.91
N ARG A 583 -0.69 -22.99 37.13
CA ARG A 583 -0.72 -24.36 37.65
C ARG A 583 0.41 -24.64 38.64
N GLU A 584 1.62 -24.13 38.37
CA GLU A 584 2.77 -24.31 39.28
C GLU A 584 2.65 -23.45 40.55
N TRP A 585 2.06 -22.25 40.48
CA TRP A 585 1.75 -21.44 41.66
C TRP A 585 0.69 -22.09 42.56
N ALA A 586 -0.25 -22.81 41.96
CA ALA A 586 -1.30 -23.54 42.65
C ALA A 586 -0.89 -24.95 43.12
N ARG A 587 0.39 -25.33 43.13
CA ARG A 587 0.82 -26.61 43.72
C ARG A 587 0.97 -26.53 45.25
N ASP A 588 0.88 -27.69 45.90
CA ASP A 588 1.11 -27.82 47.34
C ASP A 588 2.57 -27.46 47.68
N GLY A 589 2.77 -26.62 48.71
CA GLY A 589 4.07 -26.08 49.09
C GLY A 589 4.66 -25.04 48.12
N SER A 590 3.82 -24.45 47.26
CA SER A 590 4.19 -23.37 46.31
C SER A 590 3.62 -22.01 46.75
N LEU A 591 3.65 -21.02 45.85
CA LEU A 591 3.25 -19.63 46.09
C LEU A 591 1.88 -19.48 46.78
N PHE A 592 0.82 -20.11 46.24
CA PHE A 592 -0.53 -19.94 46.79
C PHE A 592 -0.76 -20.66 48.12
N ASP A 593 0.05 -21.66 48.45
CA ASP A 593 -0.04 -22.39 49.73
C ASP A 593 0.76 -21.67 50.83
N ALA A 594 2.03 -21.34 50.56
CA ALA A 594 2.96 -20.85 51.59
C ALA A 594 2.94 -19.34 51.79
N HIS A 595 2.71 -18.54 50.74
CA HIS A 595 2.73 -17.08 50.83
C HIS A 595 1.33 -16.46 50.94
N PHE A 596 0.34 -17.05 50.28
CA PHE A 596 -1.04 -16.53 50.28
C PHE A 596 -2.02 -17.37 51.13
N ASN A 597 -1.56 -18.48 51.73
CA ASN A 597 -2.34 -19.36 52.60
C ASN A 597 -3.73 -19.73 52.03
N LEU A 598 -3.81 -19.95 50.72
CA LEU A 598 -5.06 -20.24 50.03
C LEU A 598 -5.53 -21.65 50.41
N ALA A 599 -6.80 -21.77 50.80
CA ALA A 599 -7.37 -23.03 51.27
C ALA A 599 -7.15 -24.19 50.28
N LYS A 600 -6.68 -25.34 50.79
CA LYS A 600 -6.50 -26.60 50.03
C LYS A 600 -7.65 -26.93 49.05
N PRO A 601 -8.95 -26.84 49.43
CA PRO A 601 -10.06 -27.14 48.49
C PRO A 601 -10.12 -26.19 47.29
N VAL A 602 -9.74 -24.92 47.45
CA VAL A 602 -9.71 -23.93 46.37
C VAL A 602 -8.58 -24.26 45.39
N ARG A 603 -7.38 -24.50 45.93
CA ARG A 603 -6.19 -24.84 45.16
C ARG A 603 -6.36 -26.12 44.35
N HIS A 604 -6.92 -27.17 44.96
CA HIS A 604 -7.25 -28.42 44.26
C HIS A 604 -8.29 -28.21 43.15
N SER A 605 -9.28 -27.33 43.37
CA SER A 605 -10.26 -27.00 42.34
C SER A 605 -9.63 -26.26 41.16
N ILE A 606 -8.73 -25.32 41.42
CA ILE A 606 -7.93 -24.64 40.39
C ILE A 606 -7.14 -25.67 39.57
N LEU A 607 -6.33 -26.52 40.23
CA LEU A 607 -5.54 -27.55 39.55
C LEU A 607 -6.41 -28.52 38.73
N HIS A 608 -7.54 -28.97 39.26
CA HIS A 608 -8.46 -29.85 38.54
C HIS A 608 -9.03 -29.18 37.29
N ASN A 609 -9.43 -27.90 37.39
CA ASN A 609 -10.01 -27.18 36.27
C ASN A 609 -8.97 -26.76 35.21
N LEU A 610 -7.73 -26.44 35.61
CA LEU A 610 -6.66 -26.16 34.63
C LEU A 610 -6.28 -27.40 33.79
N ARG A 611 -6.45 -28.62 34.31
CA ARG A 611 -6.12 -29.85 33.55
C ARG A 611 -6.94 -30.01 32.28
N TRP A 612 -8.20 -29.59 32.30
CA TRP A 612 -9.06 -29.64 31.10
C TRP A 612 -9.03 -28.30 30.33
N PHE A 613 -8.92 -27.16 31.02
CA PHE A 613 -8.95 -25.85 30.38
C PHE A 613 -7.70 -25.57 29.54
N ILE A 614 -6.50 -25.97 30.00
CA ILE A 614 -5.26 -25.76 29.24
C ILE A 614 -5.33 -26.38 27.83
N PRO A 615 -5.64 -27.68 27.65
CA PRO A 615 -5.70 -28.28 26.32
C PRO A 615 -6.88 -27.74 25.50
N VAL A 616 -8.07 -27.57 26.10
CA VAL A 616 -9.26 -27.08 25.37
C VAL A 616 -9.08 -25.62 24.94
N GLY A 617 -8.73 -24.75 25.89
CA GLY A 617 -8.46 -23.33 25.65
C GLY A 617 -7.29 -23.14 24.69
N GLY A 618 -6.20 -23.91 24.84
CA GLY A 618 -5.05 -23.84 23.93
C GLY A 618 -5.40 -24.17 22.48
N VAL A 619 -6.15 -25.25 22.25
CA VAL A 619 -6.59 -25.63 20.89
C VAL A 619 -7.54 -24.58 20.31
N LEU A 620 -8.55 -24.15 21.06
CA LEU A 620 -9.52 -23.16 20.60
C LEU A 620 -8.88 -21.79 20.32
N PHE A 621 -7.96 -21.35 21.18
CA PHE A 621 -7.23 -20.09 21.01
C PHE A 621 -6.35 -20.13 19.76
N CYS A 622 -5.67 -21.26 19.51
CA CYS A 622 -4.92 -21.49 18.29
C CYS A 622 -5.84 -21.44 17.05
N MET A 623 -6.99 -22.14 17.09
CA MET A 623 -7.96 -22.17 15.98
C MET A 623 -8.49 -20.78 15.64
N VAL A 624 -8.89 -19.98 16.64
CA VAL A 624 -9.35 -18.60 16.42
C VAL A 624 -8.24 -17.79 15.75
N LYS A 625 -7.00 -17.87 16.23
CA LYS A 625 -5.89 -17.10 15.67
C LYS A 625 -5.48 -17.51 14.25
N VAL A 626 -5.53 -18.81 13.92
CA VAL A 626 -5.25 -19.25 12.54
C VAL A 626 -6.37 -18.81 11.58
N THR A 627 -7.62 -18.73 12.05
CA THR A 627 -8.79 -18.46 11.20
C THR A 627 -9.12 -16.98 11.04
N GLU A 628 -8.68 -16.11 11.96
CA GLU A 628 -8.92 -14.66 11.98
C GLU A 628 -8.48 -13.96 10.68
N ASN A 629 -7.41 -14.44 10.03
CA ASN A 629 -6.86 -13.84 8.81
C ASN A 629 -7.21 -14.61 7.51
N SER A 630 -8.19 -15.53 7.57
CA SER A 630 -8.61 -16.33 6.42
C SER A 630 -9.38 -15.51 5.38
N ARG A 631 -9.07 -15.70 4.09
CA ARG A 631 -9.70 -15.00 2.96
C ARG A 631 -11.13 -15.49 2.66
N GLN A 632 -11.55 -16.61 3.25
CA GLN A 632 -12.81 -17.26 2.94
C GLN A 632 -13.90 -16.83 3.94
N PRO A 633 -14.98 -16.19 3.45
CA PRO A 633 -16.08 -15.75 4.31
C PRO A 633 -16.67 -16.89 5.15
N ASP A 634 -16.74 -18.11 4.62
CA ASP A 634 -17.30 -19.27 5.33
C ASP A 634 -16.42 -19.71 6.52
N VAL A 635 -15.10 -19.52 6.46
CA VAL A 635 -14.17 -19.84 7.55
C VAL A 635 -14.21 -18.77 8.63
N TYR A 636 -14.15 -17.50 8.24
CA TYR A 636 -14.15 -16.36 9.17
C TYR A 636 -15.53 -16.15 9.82
N GLU A 637 -16.61 -16.12 9.04
CA GLU A 637 -17.97 -15.85 9.54
C GLU A 637 -18.64 -17.09 10.17
N GLY A 638 -18.18 -18.30 9.84
CA GLY A 638 -18.74 -19.57 10.33
C GLY A 638 -17.88 -20.21 11.42
N PHE A 639 -16.80 -20.87 11.01
CA PHE A 639 -15.96 -21.70 11.89
C PHE A 639 -15.21 -20.89 12.96
N SER A 640 -14.67 -19.71 12.62
CA SER A 640 -13.98 -18.83 13.59
C SER A 640 -14.92 -18.32 14.67
N LEU A 641 -16.15 -17.91 14.28
CA LEU A 641 -17.17 -17.46 15.24
C LEU A 641 -17.60 -18.58 16.19
N LEU A 642 -17.82 -19.80 15.69
CA LEU A 642 -18.14 -20.94 16.54
C LEU A 642 -17.00 -21.28 17.51
N THR A 643 -15.75 -21.30 17.03
CA THR A 643 -14.59 -21.57 17.89
C THR A 643 -14.40 -20.48 18.94
N PHE A 644 -14.70 -19.22 18.61
CA PHE A 644 -14.72 -18.11 19.56
C PHE A 644 -15.84 -18.26 20.62
N MET A 645 -17.07 -18.58 20.21
CA MET A 645 -18.18 -18.83 21.14
C MET A 645 -17.88 -20.00 22.09
N VAL A 646 -17.30 -21.09 21.58
CA VAL A 646 -16.90 -22.23 22.39
C VAL A 646 -15.75 -21.87 23.33
N LEU A 647 -14.78 -21.06 22.88
CA LEU A 647 -13.70 -20.55 23.74
C LEU A 647 -14.26 -19.70 24.88
N ALA A 648 -15.15 -18.75 24.57
CA ALA A 648 -15.84 -17.92 25.54
C ALA A 648 -16.65 -18.75 26.54
N ALA A 649 -17.42 -19.73 26.07
CA ALA A 649 -18.16 -20.66 26.92
C ALA A 649 -17.23 -21.50 27.81
N SER A 650 -16.08 -21.94 27.28
CA SER A 650 -15.08 -22.69 28.05
C SER A 650 -14.44 -21.85 29.15
N LEU A 651 -14.13 -20.57 28.86
CA LEU A 651 -13.59 -19.62 29.82
C LEU A 651 -14.63 -19.28 30.90
N SER A 652 -15.89 -19.07 30.50
CA SER A 652 -17.01 -18.87 31.42
C SER A 652 -17.23 -20.07 32.34
N CYS A 653 -17.22 -21.30 31.80
CA CYS A 653 -17.34 -22.53 32.59
C CYS A 653 -16.16 -22.70 33.56
N PHE A 654 -14.93 -22.40 33.10
CA PHE A 654 -13.74 -22.40 33.93
C PHE A 654 -13.84 -21.40 35.08
N ALA A 655 -14.22 -20.15 34.79
CA ALA A 655 -14.42 -19.10 35.77
C ALA A 655 -15.52 -19.46 36.78
N TYR A 656 -16.67 -19.96 36.30
CA TYR A 656 -17.78 -20.40 37.14
C TYR A 656 -17.39 -21.54 38.09
N ARG A 657 -16.68 -22.56 37.58
CA ARG A 657 -16.26 -23.72 38.40
C ARG A 657 -15.22 -23.36 39.46
N ILE A 658 -14.39 -22.35 39.22
CA ILE A 658 -13.40 -21.89 40.20
C ILE A 658 -14.02 -20.90 41.19
N LEU A 659 -14.66 -19.84 40.69
CA LEU A 659 -15.08 -18.69 41.50
C LEU A 659 -16.44 -18.90 42.17
N TRP A 660 -17.39 -19.56 41.50
CA TRP A 660 -18.77 -19.68 42.00
C TRP A 660 -19.04 -21.01 42.71
N SER A 661 -18.61 -22.14 42.13
CA SER A 661 -18.85 -23.48 42.70
C SER A 661 -18.15 -23.72 44.05
N LYS A 662 -17.08 -22.97 44.33
CA LYS A 662 -16.33 -23.04 45.60
C LYS A 662 -16.46 -21.78 46.45
N ARG A 663 -17.54 -21.00 46.27
CA ARG A 663 -17.78 -19.73 46.98
C ARG A 663 -17.57 -19.80 48.49
N SER A 664 -18.05 -20.86 49.14
CA SER A 664 -17.96 -21.04 50.60
C SER A 664 -16.53 -21.28 51.09
N ALA A 665 -15.61 -21.69 50.22
CA ALA A 665 -14.20 -21.82 50.53
C ALA A 665 -13.43 -20.52 50.30
N PHE A 666 -13.88 -19.67 49.38
CA PHE A 666 -13.36 -18.31 49.18
C PHE A 666 -13.85 -17.34 50.26
N GLU A 667 -15.12 -17.39 50.63
CA GLU A 667 -15.72 -16.62 51.74
C GLU A 667 -15.01 -16.86 53.07
N LYS A 668 -14.53 -18.10 53.31
CA LYS A 668 -13.76 -18.43 54.52
C LYS A 668 -12.29 -18.01 54.47
N ALA A 669 -11.75 -17.73 53.27
CA ALA A 669 -10.35 -17.42 53.06
C ALA A 669 -10.08 -15.91 52.85
N LEU A 670 -11.11 -15.14 52.48
CA LEU A 670 -11.03 -13.70 52.31
C LEU A 670 -11.47 -12.99 53.60
N PRO A 671 -10.70 -12.03 54.13
CA PRO A 671 -11.14 -11.25 55.29
C PRO A 671 -12.33 -10.36 54.92
N ASP A 672 -13.38 -10.37 55.75
CA ASP A 672 -14.67 -9.66 55.54
C ASP A 672 -14.53 -8.14 55.31
N GLN A 673 -13.39 -7.53 55.69
CA GLN A 673 -13.11 -6.10 55.52
C GLN A 673 -12.40 -5.75 54.20
N SER A 674 -12.06 -6.72 53.34
CA SER A 674 -11.40 -6.46 52.07
C SER A 674 -12.39 -6.10 50.95
N PHE A 675 -12.03 -5.14 50.09
CA PHE A 675 -12.80 -4.75 48.90
C PHE A 675 -13.18 -5.96 48.02
N ILE A 676 -12.28 -6.93 47.89
CA ILE A 676 -12.48 -8.15 47.11
C ILE A 676 -13.54 -9.05 47.77
N GLY A 677 -13.59 -9.12 49.09
CA GLY A 677 -14.62 -9.88 49.82
C GLY A 677 -16.01 -9.28 49.68
N GLN A 678 -16.14 -7.96 49.83
CA GLN A 678 -17.42 -7.24 49.75
C GLN A 678 -18.07 -7.34 48.36
N TYR A 679 -17.28 -7.27 47.29
CA TYR A 679 -17.76 -7.32 45.91
C TYR A 679 -17.55 -8.69 45.25
N TRP A 680 -17.20 -9.74 46.01
CA TRP A 680 -16.85 -11.05 45.47
C TRP A 680 -17.93 -11.62 44.55
N HIS A 681 -19.20 -11.52 44.94
CA HIS A 681 -20.31 -12.03 44.14
C HIS A 681 -20.45 -11.29 42.79
N ILE A 682 -20.21 -9.98 42.77
CA ILE A 682 -20.26 -9.17 41.55
C ILE A 682 -19.05 -9.49 40.67
N ILE A 683 -17.86 -9.60 41.25
CA ILE A 683 -16.63 -9.96 40.53
C ILE A 683 -16.74 -11.37 39.94
N ALA A 684 -17.25 -12.34 40.69
CA ALA A 684 -17.44 -13.71 40.23
C ALA A 684 -18.54 -13.81 39.15
N ALA A 685 -19.64 -13.07 39.30
CA ALA A 685 -20.69 -13.00 38.28
C ALA A 685 -20.20 -12.33 36.99
N LEU A 686 -19.43 -11.24 37.10
CA LEU A 686 -18.80 -10.58 35.95
C LEU A 686 -17.75 -11.49 35.30
N ALA A 687 -16.86 -12.11 36.06
CA ALA A 687 -15.83 -12.99 35.51
C ALA A 687 -16.41 -14.23 34.81
N ALA A 688 -17.56 -14.73 35.27
CA ALA A 688 -18.27 -15.83 34.62
C ALA A 688 -19.13 -15.36 33.43
N GLY A 689 -19.79 -14.21 33.52
CA GLY A 689 -20.73 -13.71 32.51
C GLY A 689 -20.09 -12.97 31.35
N LEU A 690 -19.04 -12.18 31.61
CA LEU A 690 -18.39 -11.30 30.64
C LEU A 690 -17.91 -12.04 29.38
N PRO A 691 -17.24 -13.21 29.46
CA PRO A 691 -16.82 -13.94 28.27
C PRO A 691 -17.99 -14.27 27.33
N VAL A 692 -19.16 -14.63 27.88
CA VAL A 692 -20.35 -14.98 27.10
C VAL A 692 -21.06 -13.74 26.57
N MET A 693 -21.03 -12.60 27.29
CA MET A 693 -21.58 -11.34 26.79
C MET A 693 -20.75 -10.72 25.66
N THR A 694 -19.44 -11.03 25.62
CA THR A 694 -18.54 -10.58 24.55
C THR A 694 -18.55 -11.48 23.31
N ALA A 695 -19.18 -12.66 23.40
CA ALA A 695 -19.35 -13.62 22.32
C ALA A 695 -20.73 -13.52 21.70
#